data_AF-A0A9E4WPY1-F1
#
_entry.id   AF-A0A9E4WPY1-F1
#
_cell.length_a   1.000
_cell.length_b   1.000
_cell.length_c   1.000
_cell.angle_alpha   90.00
_cell.angle_beta   90.00
_cell.angle_gamma   90.00
#
_symmetry.space_group_name_H-M   'P 1'
#
loop_
_entity.id
_entity.type
_entity.pdbx_description
1 polymer ?
#
loop_
_entity_poly.entity_id
_entity_poly.type
_entity_poly.pdbx_seq_one_letter_code
_entity_poly.pdbx_strand_id
1 'polypeptide(L)'
;MIRYALLLFVTLAIAGAAVAQDTGPRATASPGAVVFREPAYDLPHIYADTDLELVREIGREVAKDRLGQIIFLSRVGRGTLFQAFGLLLPSTFGDDIEVREEGYTSSELNRMFNNLSADVRALLLEYTKGVNDTIEEVYAGTRAKPVEVALLQLLGLGDDLFGNATNISDQVDPFYLAPGGADPARPNAGSQFTPELVMSIAVLQVRSFGSASFGEVSRLNELNSLLDKFGATGAEIWDDRNFLNDPLAPVTVPDATTPGFGGALASRPQTDLPALVSTLPGSGYTALEIDQPTGHREEFARSIGAWPAMGSYSWQIDGDRSDTGNPWVGGFPQTGIQTPSIMHFVEIRSAEGASNRIEARGMAFAGAPAILIGETDSVAWTSTTAQLKVNDFFLDEVVLENADAIHYNDEGSSAPMSRRTELIKATDGSSTAVTVWRTHERAGNGGSRTVSSFQADVGGTADSGTLTSLTDTGAFSAGFAGGYVAIIEGTGVGQIRPVLSSTSDTLTLDGGDAWTAAPDSTSEYVAVTSGNDIVVTSRDRVFWMEESTAAEGFSLYQRAEDVLDIRAASRIIPSTHNFLSADNQTFNGIGTDLGSGIGNTGFFSSGFSRIRQGVSPTDTRLPLDGTVASELVVVSGTVGSATVGTLTDAGNFMSADYSPPAVNFRLDNPTLQGSEYIVTITGGDGYKQTRRIASNTDDALTLEEDWGVTPSAGDLYEVYEIVAMPEAINPSQGYTANWNNKAATADDGRLFGRQQRDIFILERLAADSNWTRDEQRQLNKDVAGLDGKGKFGRYLIPRLREAVVGVGNGGNGAVDTVLEALEAHDAAPFFGRGFIDPVSATTIEGEVTFLNALISRLSSD
;
A
#
# COMPACT_ATOMS: atom_id res chain seq x y z
N MET A 1 -29.92 -13.71 20.28
CA MET A 1 -30.27 -14.99 19.63
C MET A 1 -30.57 -14.85 18.14
N ILE A 2 -31.37 -13.86 17.68
CA ILE A 2 -31.63 -13.65 16.23
C ILE A 2 -30.37 -13.23 15.44
N ARG A 3 -29.47 -12.41 16.03
CA ARG A 3 -28.15 -12.07 15.47
C ARG A 3 -27.28 -13.29 15.17
N TYR A 4 -27.26 -14.28 16.06
CA TYR A 4 -26.48 -15.52 15.87
C TYR A 4 -27.16 -16.48 14.90
N ALA A 5 -28.49 -16.51 14.81
CA ALA A 5 -29.21 -17.37 13.88
C ALA A 5 -29.09 -16.88 12.42
N LEU A 6 -29.05 -15.56 12.19
CA LEU A 6 -28.84 -14.97 10.87
C LEU A 6 -27.36 -14.99 10.47
N LEU A 7 -26.43 -14.76 11.41
CA LEU A 7 -25.00 -14.98 11.15
C LEU A 7 -24.76 -16.44 10.81
N LEU A 8 -25.28 -17.39 11.59
CA LEU A 8 -25.21 -18.82 11.28
C LEU A 8 -25.88 -19.14 9.94
N PHE A 9 -26.90 -18.40 9.49
CA PHE A 9 -27.49 -18.57 8.16
C PHE A 9 -26.59 -18.02 7.05
N VAL A 10 -25.87 -16.92 7.28
CA VAL A 10 -24.84 -16.39 6.36
C VAL A 10 -23.61 -17.28 6.36
N THR A 11 -23.16 -17.78 7.52
CA THR A 11 -22.07 -18.76 7.62
C THR A 11 -22.47 -20.13 7.10
N LEU A 12 -23.74 -20.56 7.22
CA LEU A 12 -24.27 -21.79 6.61
C LEU A 12 -24.62 -21.60 5.13
N ALA A 13 -24.88 -20.38 4.65
CA ALA A 13 -25.01 -20.08 3.23
C ALA A 13 -23.62 -20.06 2.56
N ILE A 14 -22.61 -19.49 3.24
CA ILE A 14 -21.21 -19.51 2.81
C ILE A 14 -20.61 -20.92 2.94
N ALA A 15 -20.94 -21.68 4.01
CA ALA A 15 -20.48 -23.08 4.18
C ALA A 15 -21.33 -24.09 3.38
N GLY A 16 -22.58 -23.77 3.07
CA GLY A 16 -23.48 -24.59 2.23
C GLY A 16 -23.24 -24.41 0.73
N ALA A 17 -22.56 -23.34 0.32
CA ALA A 17 -22.10 -23.13 -1.05
C ALA A 17 -20.98 -24.10 -1.48
N ALA A 18 -20.44 -24.90 -0.54
CA ALA A 18 -19.45 -25.93 -0.86
C ALA A 18 -20.00 -27.13 -1.66
N VAL A 19 -21.32 -27.23 -1.93
CA VAL A 19 -21.88 -28.34 -2.72
C VAL A 19 -23.06 -27.90 -3.60
N ALA A 20 -22.85 -26.92 -4.47
CA ALA A 20 -23.60 -26.86 -5.72
C ALA A 20 -22.60 -26.91 -6.87
N GLN A 21 -22.18 -28.12 -7.24
CA GLN A 21 -21.55 -28.31 -8.55
C GLN A 21 -22.56 -27.84 -9.60
N ASP A 22 -22.19 -26.79 -10.34
CA ASP A 22 -22.92 -26.36 -11.53
C ASP A 22 -22.93 -27.53 -12.53
N THR A 23 -24.02 -28.30 -12.52
CA THR A 23 -24.28 -29.44 -13.41
C THR A 23 -25.12 -29.02 -14.62
N GLY A 24 -25.39 -27.72 -14.77
CA GLY A 24 -26.03 -27.18 -15.97
C GLY A 24 -25.11 -27.29 -17.18
N PRO A 25 -25.65 -27.31 -18.42
CA PRO A 25 -24.84 -27.16 -19.62
C PRO A 25 -24.10 -25.82 -19.56
N ARG A 26 -22.78 -25.87 -19.28
CA ARG A 26 -21.91 -24.69 -19.25
C ARG A 26 -21.88 -24.08 -20.67
N ALA A 27 -22.16 -22.78 -20.75
CA ALA A 27 -22.20 -22.04 -22.01
C ALA A 27 -20.88 -22.21 -22.79
N THR A 28 -20.97 -22.27 -24.11
CA THR A 28 -19.80 -22.32 -25.00
C THR A 28 -18.93 -21.08 -24.82
N ALA A 29 -17.60 -21.24 -24.91
CA ALA A 29 -16.64 -20.14 -24.92
C ALA A 29 -17.00 -19.09 -25.99
N SER A 30 -16.51 -17.85 -25.83
CA SER A 30 -16.69 -16.82 -26.85
C SER A 30 -16.11 -17.28 -28.20
N PRO A 31 -16.68 -16.85 -29.35
CA PRO A 31 -16.08 -17.16 -30.65
C PRO A 31 -14.60 -16.75 -30.67
N GLY A 32 -13.70 -17.66 -31.04
CA GLY A 32 -12.24 -17.42 -31.04
C GLY A 32 -11.51 -17.76 -29.74
N ALA A 33 -12.23 -18.17 -28.68
CA ALA A 33 -11.64 -18.64 -27.42
C ALA A 33 -11.95 -20.12 -27.14
N VAL A 34 -11.02 -20.80 -26.46
CA VAL A 34 -11.13 -22.17 -25.99
C VAL A 34 -10.79 -22.20 -24.50
N VAL A 35 -11.72 -22.71 -23.69
CA VAL A 35 -11.54 -22.88 -22.25
C VAL A 35 -11.46 -24.37 -21.92
N PHE A 36 -10.35 -24.78 -21.34
CA PHE A 36 -10.19 -26.10 -20.72
C PHE A 36 -10.15 -25.91 -19.20
N ARG A 37 -10.86 -26.76 -18.44
CA ARG A 37 -10.79 -26.75 -16.97
C ARG A 37 -10.21 -28.05 -16.44
N GLU A 38 -9.18 -27.95 -15.62
CA GLU A 38 -8.55 -29.12 -15.01
C GLU A 38 -9.52 -29.81 -14.03
N PRO A 39 -9.89 -31.09 -14.22
CA PRO A 39 -10.94 -31.72 -13.40
C PRO A 39 -10.64 -31.81 -11.91
N ALA A 40 -9.37 -31.85 -11.52
CA ALA A 40 -8.97 -32.01 -10.12
C ALA A 40 -9.18 -30.74 -9.28
N TYR A 41 -9.12 -29.56 -9.91
CA TYR A 41 -9.12 -28.26 -9.23
C TYR A 41 -10.09 -27.23 -9.84
N ASP A 42 -10.79 -27.59 -10.92
CA ASP A 42 -11.62 -26.71 -11.77
C ASP A 42 -10.87 -25.47 -12.27
N LEU A 43 -9.55 -25.60 -12.47
CA LEU A 43 -8.63 -24.52 -12.86
C LEU A 43 -8.79 -24.17 -14.34
N PRO A 44 -9.07 -22.91 -14.69
CA PRO A 44 -9.25 -22.49 -16.08
C PRO A 44 -7.92 -22.29 -16.82
N HIS A 45 -7.80 -22.95 -17.96
CA HIS A 45 -6.81 -22.73 -19.01
C HIS A 45 -7.52 -22.10 -20.21
N ILE A 46 -7.20 -20.85 -20.52
CA ILE A 46 -7.90 -20.02 -21.48
C ILE A 46 -6.97 -19.74 -22.65
N TYR A 47 -7.40 -20.15 -23.84
CA TYR A 47 -6.69 -19.90 -25.09
C TYR A 47 -7.55 -19.03 -26.01
N ALA A 48 -6.97 -18.06 -26.73
CA ALA A 48 -7.71 -17.30 -27.73
C ALA A 48 -6.84 -16.87 -28.92
N ASP A 49 -7.46 -16.48 -30.03
CA ASP A 49 -6.74 -16.07 -31.24
C ASP A 49 -6.05 -14.69 -31.09
N THR A 50 -6.60 -13.80 -30.26
CA THR A 50 -6.05 -12.46 -29.98
C THR A 50 -6.03 -12.14 -28.48
N ASP A 51 -5.17 -11.20 -28.06
CA ASP A 51 -5.12 -10.72 -26.68
C ASP A 51 -6.46 -10.13 -26.19
N LEU A 52 -7.19 -9.45 -27.07
CA LEU A 52 -8.48 -8.85 -26.75
C LEU A 52 -9.55 -9.91 -26.48
N GLU A 53 -9.62 -10.95 -27.32
CA GLU A 53 -10.52 -12.08 -27.11
C GLU A 53 -10.14 -12.88 -25.86
N LEU A 54 -8.83 -13.06 -25.63
CA LEU A 54 -8.31 -13.71 -24.43
C LEU A 54 -8.80 -12.98 -23.17
N VAL A 55 -8.54 -11.67 -23.07
CA VAL A 55 -8.87 -10.90 -21.87
C VAL A 55 -10.37 -10.77 -21.64
N ARG A 56 -11.19 -10.75 -22.70
CA ARG A 56 -12.64 -10.89 -22.56
C ARG A 56 -13.03 -12.22 -21.93
N GLU A 57 -12.48 -13.33 -22.42
CA GLU A 57 -12.81 -14.65 -21.87
C GLU A 57 -12.27 -14.82 -20.44
N ILE A 58 -11.13 -14.22 -20.09
CA ILE A 58 -10.66 -14.13 -18.69
C ILE A 58 -11.74 -13.45 -17.82
N GLY A 59 -12.21 -12.27 -18.22
CA GLY A 59 -13.27 -11.55 -17.48
C GLY A 59 -14.52 -12.39 -17.28
N ARG A 60 -14.91 -13.15 -18.31
CA ARG A 60 -16.04 -14.06 -18.27
C ARG A 60 -15.80 -15.23 -17.30
N GLU A 61 -14.72 -15.99 -17.46
CA GLU A 61 -14.41 -17.15 -16.62
C GLU A 61 -14.19 -16.77 -15.15
N VAL A 62 -13.51 -15.66 -14.87
CA VAL A 62 -13.32 -15.17 -13.50
C VAL A 62 -14.66 -14.78 -12.88
N ALA A 63 -15.55 -14.10 -13.61
CA ALA A 63 -16.87 -13.76 -13.09
C ALA A 63 -17.74 -15.00 -12.84
N LYS A 64 -17.62 -16.06 -13.65
CA LYS A 64 -18.35 -17.32 -13.41
C LYS A 64 -18.05 -17.90 -12.03
N ASP A 65 -16.79 -17.78 -11.59
CA ASP A 65 -16.34 -18.34 -10.31
C ASP A 65 -16.42 -17.32 -9.16
N ARG A 66 -16.22 -16.03 -9.45
CA ARG A 66 -15.90 -15.00 -8.45
C ARG A 66 -16.77 -13.75 -8.51
N LEU A 67 -17.92 -13.75 -9.19
CA LEU A 67 -18.77 -12.56 -9.31
C LEU A 67 -19.11 -11.91 -7.95
N GLY A 68 -19.45 -12.70 -6.92
CA GLY A 68 -19.71 -12.18 -5.57
C GLY A 68 -18.50 -11.45 -4.95
N GLN A 69 -17.29 -11.94 -5.22
CA GLN A 69 -16.04 -11.33 -4.76
C GLN A 69 -15.70 -10.05 -5.55
N ILE A 70 -15.94 -10.02 -6.87
CA ILE A 70 -15.80 -8.81 -7.69
C ILE A 70 -16.73 -7.71 -7.17
N ILE A 71 -17.98 -8.05 -6.86
CA ILE A 71 -18.96 -7.12 -6.27
C ILE A 71 -18.45 -6.58 -4.93
N PHE A 72 -18.01 -7.47 -4.04
CA PHE A 72 -17.51 -7.08 -2.73
C PHE A 72 -16.29 -6.15 -2.84
N LEU A 73 -15.26 -6.53 -3.61
CA LEU A 73 -14.04 -5.73 -3.79
C LEU A 73 -14.32 -4.38 -4.44
N SER A 74 -15.25 -4.32 -5.40
CA SER A 74 -15.71 -3.06 -5.99
C SER A 74 -16.31 -2.13 -4.94
N ARG A 75 -17.17 -2.65 -4.06
CA ARG A 75 -17.79 -1.85 -2.99
C ARG A 75 -16.80 -1.41 -1.92
N VAL A 76 -15.81 -2.25 -1.60
CA VAL A 76 -14.68 -1.87 -0.72
C VAL A 76 -13.90 -0.73 -1.36
N GLY A 77 -13.45 -0.88 -2.61
CA GLY A 77 -12.62 0.12 -3.31
C GLY A 77 -13.34 1.44 -3.56
N ARG A 78 -14.67 1.44 -3.53
CA ARG A 78 -15.53 2.60 -3.73
C ARG A 78 -16.06 3.26 -2.45
N GLY A 79 -15.93 2.62 -1.30
CA GLY A 79 -16.61 3.06 -0.09
C GLY A 79 -18.13 3.08 -0.30
N THR A 80 -18.70 1.93 -0.68
CA THR A 80 -20.16 1.70 -0.77
C THR A 80 -20.60 0.42 -0.06
N LEU A 81 -19.81 -0.05 0.92
CA LEU A 81 -20.15 -1.21 1.74
C LEU A 81 -21.30 -0.91 2.68
N PHE A 82 -21.38 0.29 3.25
CA PHE A 82 -22.44 0.68 4.18
C PHE A 82 -23.81 0.66 3.51
N GLN A 83 -23.87 1.05 2.24
CA GLN A 83 -25.09 0.93 1.43
C GLN A 83 -25.56 -0.53 1.35
N ALA A 84 -24.63 -1.45 1.10
CA ALA A 84 -24.94 -2.87 0.90
C ALA A 84 -25.19 -3.62 2.21
N PHE A 85 -24.41 -3.35 3.25
CA PHE A 85 -24.29 -4.20 4.41
C PHE A 85 -24.48 -3.47 5.74
N GLY A 86 -24.75 -2.15 5.75
CA GLY A 86 -24.86 -1.35 6.97
C GLY A 86 -25.89 -1.85 7.98
N LEU A 87 -27.00 -2.46 7.52
CA LEU A 87 -27.98 -3.11 8.41
C LEU A 87 -27.42 -4.31 9.19
N LEU A 88 -26.44 -5.01 8.60
CA LEU A 88 -25.79 -6.18 9.18
C LEU A 88 -24.48 -5.79 9.89
N LEU A 89 -23.78 -4.80 9.36
CA LEU A 89 -22.43 -4.37 9.73
C LEU A 89 -22.35 -2.83 9.82
N PRO A 90 -22.89 -2.21 10.88
CA PRO A 90 -22.89 -0.76 11.02
C PRO A 90 -21.49 -0.11 10.99
N SER A 91 -20.44 -0.87 11.34
CA SER A 91 -19.04 -0.41 11.30
C SER A 91 -18.57 -0.03 9.89
N THR A 92 -19.21 -0.55 8.84
CA THR A 92 -18.88 -0.23 7.44
C THR A 92 -19.13 1.25 7.08
N PHE A 93 -19.82 2.01 7.93
CA PHE A 93 -19.96 3.46 7.77
C PHE A 93 -18.58 4.16 7.84
N GLY A 94 -17.77 3.83 8.84
CA GLY A 94 -16.42 4.38 8.98
C GLY A 94 -15.49 3.88 7.88
N ASP A 95 -15.63 2.62 7.46
CA ASP A 95 -14.85 2.06 6.35
C ASP A 95 -15.11 2.82 5.04
N ASP A 96 -16.38 3.16 4.77
CA ASP A 96 -16.75 3.94 3.58
C ASP A 96 -16.20 5.37 3.67
N ILE A 97 -16.25 6.02 4.84
CA ILE A 97 -15.65 7.35 5.05
C ILE A 97 -14.16 7.34 4.74
N GLU A 98 -13.41 6.40 5.32
CA GLU A 98 -11.96 6.28 5.11
C GLU A 98 -11.62 6.16 3.61
N VAL A 99 -12.34 5.31 2.88
CA VAL A 99 -12.13 5.15 1.44
C VAL A 99 -12.48 6.42 0.67
N ARG A 100 -13.50 7.17 1.10
CA ARG A 100 -13.89 8.43 0.44
C ARG A 100 -12.92 9.57 0.73
N GLU A 101 -12.34 9.62 1.92
CA GLU A 101 -11.34 10.62 2.31
C GLU A 101 -10.00 10.38 1.64
N GLU A 102 -9.48 9.15 1.78
CA GLU A 102 -8.16 8.79 1.27
C GLU A 102 -8.16 8.44 -0.22
N GLY A 103 -9.33 8.17 -0.80
CA GLY A 103 -9.49 7.72 -2.17
C GLY A 103 -9.72 8.83 -3.18
N TYR A 104 -10.22 8.40 -4.33
CA TYR A 104 -10.35 9.19 -5.55
C TYR A 104 -11.83 9.42 -5.90
N THR A 105 -12.10 10.57 -6.48
CA THR A 105 -13.38 10.88 -7.15
C THR A 105 -13.55 10.06 -8.44
N SER A 106 -14.77 10.02 -8.98
CA SER A 106 -15.01 9.34 -10.27
C SER A 106 -14.22 10.01 -11.41
N SER A 107 -14.05 11.33 -11.43
CA SER A 107 -13.17 11.99 -12.42
C SER A 107 -11.71 11.58 -12.31
N GLU A 108 -11.18 11.47 -11.11
CA GLU A 108 -9.80 11.03 -10.87
C GLU A 108 -9.60 9.58 -11.34
N LEU A 109 -10.48 8.65 -10.97
CA LEU A 109 -10.40 7.24 -11.42
C LEU A 109 -10.50 7.11 -12.94
N ASN A 110 -11.38 7.89 -13.59
CA ASN A 110 -11.48 7.91 -15.05
C ASN A 110 -10.22 8.50 -15.70
N ARG A 111 -9.60 9.52 -15.08
CA ARG A 111 -8.31 10.05 -15.53
C ARG A 111 -7.20 9.00 -15.39
N MET A 112 -7.14 8.27 -14.29
CA MET A 112 -6.18 7.17 -14.11
C MET A 112 -6.30 6.12 -15.22
N PHE A 113 -7.53 5.75 -15.59
CA PHE A 113 -7.77 4.85 -16.73
C PHE A 113 -7.30 5.47 -18.06
N ASN A 114 -7.60 6.75 -18.29
CA ASN A 114 -7.22 7.46 -19.51
C ASN A 114 -5.70 7.69 -19.62
N ASN A 115 -4.98 7.75 -18.50
CA ASN A 115 -3.52 7.89 -18.49
C ASN A 115 -2.79 6.58 -18.78
N LEU A 116 -3.48 5.44 -18.86
CA LEU A 116 -2.88 4.18 -19.32
C LEU A 116 -2.64 4.22 -20.84
N SER A 117 -1.64 3.47 -21.27
CA SER A 117 -1.35 3.17 -22.67
C SER A 117 -2.59 2.64 -23.41
N ALA A 118 -2.65 2.91 -24.71
CA ALA A 118 -3.79 2.52 -25.54
C ALA A 118 -4.07 1.00 -25.50
N ASP A 119 -3.00 0.20 -25.48
CA ASP A 119 -3.09 -1.25 -25.44
C ASP A 119 -3.69 -1.75 -24.12
N VAL A 120 -3.18 -1.26 -22.98
CA VAL A 120 -3.71 -1.68 -21.66
C VAL A 120 -5.15 -1.23 -21.48
N ARG A 121 -5.52 -0.01 -21.91
CA ARG A 121 -6.93 0.43 -21.89
C ARG A 121 -7.83 -0.50 -22.69
N ALA A 122 -7.39 -0.94 -23.86
CA ALA A 122 -8.16 -1.86 -24.70
C ALA A 122 -8.37 -3.22 -24.03
N LEU A 123 -7.34 -3.77 -23.37
CA LEU A 123 -7.44 -5.02 -22.61
C LEU A 123 -8.43 -4.88 -21.44
N LEU A 124 -8.33 -3.82 -20.65
CA LEU A 124 -9.25 -3.60 -19.51
C LEU A 124 -10.71 -3.41 -19.97
N LEU A 125 -10.94 -2.77 -21.12
CA LEU A 125 -12.28 -2.66 -21.72
C LEU A 125 -12.84 -4.03 -22.12
N GLU A 126 -12.03 -4.93 -22.67
CA GLU A 126 -12.49 -6.29 -22.97
C GLU A 126 -12.73 -7.12 -21.71
N TYR A 127 -11.90 -6.96 -20.67
CA TYR A 127 -12.12 -7.62 -19.37
C TYR A 127 -13.49 -7.24 -18.79
N THR A 128 -13.81 -5.95 -18.77
CA THR A 128 -15.10 -5.46 -18.26
C THR A 128 -16.28 -6.01 -19.07
N LYS A 129 -16.17 -6.09 -20.41
CA LYS A 129 -17.17 -6.74 -21.26
C LYS A 129 -17.38 -8.21 -20.89
N GLY A 130 -16.30 -8.96 -20.64
CA GLY A 130 -16.37 -10.37 -20.21
C GLY A 130 -17.09 -10.58 -18.89
N VAL A 131 -16.81 -9.74 -17.89
CA VAL A 131 -17.51 -9.76 -16.60
C VAL A 131 -19.01 -9.47 -16.83
N ASN A 132 -19.32 -8.45 -17.64
CA ASN A 132 -20.70 -8.08 -17.96
C ASN A 132 -21.46 -9.17 -18.72
N ASP A 133 -20.81 -9.90 -19.64
CA ASP A 133 -21.44 -11.03 -20.33
C ASP A 133 -21.92 -12.10 -19.32
N THR A 134 -21.15 -12.35 -18.25
CA THR A 134 -21.54 -13.27 -17.18
C THR A 134 -22.68 -12.74 -16.32
N ILE A 135 -22.70 -11.43 -16.04
CA ILE A 135 -23.81 -10.79 -15.33
C ILE A 135 -25.10 -10.97 -16.14
N GLU A 136 -25.06 -10.73 -17.45
CA GLU A 136 -26.24 -10.92 -18.31
C GLU A 136 -26.70 -12.39 -18.34
N GLU A 137 -25.80 -13.38 -18.32
CA GLU A 137 -26.16 -14.80 -18.17
C GLU A 137 -26.91 -15.08 -16.85
N VAL A 138 -26.47 -14.47 -15.73
CA VAL A 138 -27.10 -14.61 -14.41
C VAL A 138 -28.51 -14.03 -14.41
N TYR A 139 -28.71 -12.85 -14.99
CA TYR A 139 -30.02 -12.19 -15.06
C TYR A 139 -30.96 -12.85 -16.06
N ALA A 140 -30.44 -13.38 -17.17
CA ALA A 140 -31.21 -14.17 -18.12
C ALA A 140 -31.63 -15.55 -17.57
N GLY A 141 -31.05 -15.97 -16.43
CA GLY A 141 -31.30 -17.27 -15.81
C GLY A 141 -30.65 -18.44 -16.56
N THR A 142 -29.75 -18.16 -17.50
CA THR A 142 -28.93 -19.18 -18.19
C THR A 142 -27.73 -19.63 -17.35
N ARG A 143 -27.41 -18.88 -16.29
CA ARG A 143 -26.45 -19.24 -15.24
C ARG A 143 -27.11 -19.17 -13.86
N ALA A 144 -26.69 -20.06 -12.96
CA ALA A 144 -27.12 -20.03 -11.56
C ALA A 144 -26.75 -18.70 -10.91
N LYS A 145 -27.70 -18.08 -10.23
CA LYS A 145 -27.50 -16.80 -9.54
C LYS A 145 -26.63 -17.00 -8.28
N PRO A 146 -25.49 -16.30 -8.14
CA PRO A 146 -24.71 -16.32 -6.91
C PRO A 146 -25.51 -15.82 -5.70
N VAL A 147 -25.20 -16.33 -4.50
CA VAL A 147 -25.94 -15.99 -3.28
C VAL A 147 -25.82 -14.50 -2.94
N GLU A 148 -24.68 -13.88 -3.22
CA GLU A 148 -24.41 -12.46 -3.01
C GLU A 148 -25.33 -11.60 -3.87
N VAL A 149 -25.52 -11.98 -5.14
CA VAL A 149 -26.44 -11.29 -6.06
C VAL A 149 -27.88 -11.41 -5.56
N ALA A 150 -28.28 -12.61 -5.10
CA ALA A 150 -29.61 -12.81 -4.53
C ALA A 150 -29.81 -12.02 -3.23
N LEU A 151 -28.78 -11.92 -2.39
CA LEU A 151 -28.81 -11.16 -1.14
C LEU A 151 -28.98 -9.66 -1.40
N LEU A 152 -28.20 -9.07 -2.31
CA LEU A 152 -28.33 -7.65 -2.66
C LEU A 152 -29.72 -7.32 -3.22
N GLN A 153 -30.27 -8.20 -4.05
CA GLN A 153 -31.65 -8.07 -4.54
C GLN A 153 -32.67 -8.14 -3.40
N LEU A 154 -32.50 -9.06 -2.44
CA LEU A 154 -33.36 -9.18 -1.26
C LEU A 154 -33.28 -7.93 -0.36
N LEU A 155 -32.11 -7.31 -0.26
CA LEU A 155 -31.88 -6.06 0.48
C LEU A 155 -32.45 -4.83 -0.24
N GLY A 156 -33.12 -5.00 -1.38
CA GLY A 156 -33.77 -3.90 -2.11
C GLY A 156 -32.82 -3.09 -2.99
N LEU A 157 -31.58 -3.55 -3.17
CA LEU A 157 -30.59 -2.88 -4.03
C LEU A 157 -30.78 -3.23 -5.52
N GLY A 158 -31.65 -4.20 -5.82
CA GLY A 158 -32.12 -4.48 -7.18
C GLY A 158 -30.99 -4.73 -8.16
N ASP A 159 -30.86 -3.83 -9.14
CA ASP A 159 -29.88 -3.88 -10.22
C ASP A 159 -28.59 -3.10 -9.90
N ASP A 160 -28.46 -2.49 -8.72
CA ASP A 160 -27.23 -1.80 -8.32
C ASP A 160 -26.26 -2.76 -7.62
N LEU A 161 -25.61 -3.63 -8.40
CA LEU A 161 -24.66 -4.60 -7.85
C LEU A 161 -23.45 -3.93 -7.20
N PHE A 162 -22.91 -2.90 -7.84
CA PHE A 162 -21.60 -2.31 -7.49
C PHE A 162 -21.69 -0.97 -6.75
N GLY A 163 -22.89 -0.45 -6.49
CA GLY A 163 -23.06 0.89 -5.92
C GLY A 163 -22.94 2.00 -6.97
N ASN A 164 -23.13 1.69 -8.26
CA ASN A 164 -23.03 2.64 -9.37
C ASN A 164 -24.12 3.73 -9.33
N ALA A 165 -25.28 3.43 -8.71
CA ALA A 165 -26.33 4.43 -8.50
C ALA A 165 -26.00 5.37 -7.31
N THR A 166 -24.91 5.11 -6.59
CA THR A 166 -24.34 6.00 -5.60
C THR A 166 -23.31 6.88 -6.29
N ASN A 167 -23.52 8.20 -6.26
CA ASN A 167 -22.46 9.13 -6.63
C ASN A 167 -21.32 8.94 -5.63
N ILE A 168 -20.24 8.28 -6.06
CA ILE A 168 -18.92 8.80 -5.71
C ILE A 168 -18.83 10.16 -6.40
N SER A 169 -18.37 11.16 -5.66
CA SER A 169 -18.39 12.58 -6.01
C SER A 169 -18.05 12.93 -7.48
N ASP A 170 -18.54 14.10 -7.85
CA ASP A 170 -18.34 14.96 -9.04
C ASP A 170 -19.03 14.58 -10.36
N GLN A 171 -19.03 13.31 -10.76
CA GLN A 171 -19.73 12.89 -11.98
C GLN A 171 -20.13 11.41 -11.99
N VAL A 172 -20.99 11.05 -12.94
CA VAL A 172 -21.31 9.66 -13.26
C VAL A 172 -20.24 9.11 -14.20
N ASP A 173 -19.77 7.88 -13.96
CA ASP A 173 -18.86 7.16 -14.86
C ASP A 173 -19.40 7.21 -16.31
N PRO A 174 -18.63 7.70 -17.30
CA PRO A 174 -19.07 7.76 -18.69
C PRO A 174 -19.39 6.40 -19.32
N PHE A 175 -18.88 5.30 -18.74
CA PHE A 175 -19.18 3.94 -19.18
C PHE A 175 -20.41 3.33 -18.50
N TYR A 176 -20.97 4.00 -17.49
CA TYR A 176 -22.18 3.54 -16.80
C TYR A 176 -23.45 3.84 -17.60
N LEU A 177 -24.33 2.85 -17.71
CA LEU A 177 -25.64 2.97 -18.34
C LEU A 177 -26.75 2.87 -17.28
N ALA A 178 -27.53 3.94 -17.10
CA ALA A 178 -28.59 3.98 -16.10
C ALA A 178 -29.68 2.90 -16.35
N PRO A 179 -30.31 2.35 -15.28
CA PRO A 179 -31.43 1.41 -15.41
C PRO A 179 -32.56 2.00 -16.26
N GLY A 180 -33.06 1.25 -17.24
CA GLY A 180 -34.13 1.68 -18.14
C GLY A 180 -33.71 2.64 -19.27
N GLY A 181 -32.40 2.86 -19.49
CA GLY A 181 -31.86 3.73 -20.53
C GLY A 181 -31.53 3.03 -21.86
N ALA A 182 -32.18 3.49 -22.94
CA ALA A 182 -31.87 3.43 -24.38
C ALA A 182 -31.61 2.08 -25.11
N ASP A 183 -31.14 1.00 -24.47
CA ASP A 183 -30.89 -0.29 -25.14
C ASP A 183 -31.83 -1.40 -24.63
N PRO A 184 -32.90 -1.73 -25.38
CA PRO A 184 -33.79 -2.85 -25.07
C PRO A 184 -33.09 -4.22 -25.04
N ALA A 185 -31.88 -4.35 -25.56
CA ALA A 185 -31.08 -5.57 -25.52
C ALA A 185 -30.31 -5.77 -24.20
N ARG A 186 -30.23 -4.74 -23.33
CA ARG A 186 -29.50 -4.79 -22.04
C ARG A 186 -30.39 -4.33 -20.88
N PRO A 187 -31.40 -5.13 -20.47
CA PRO A 187 -32.34 -4.74 -19.42
C PRO A 187 -31.68 -4.54 -18.05
N ASN A 188 -30.47 -5.06 -17.83
CA ASN A 188 -29.71 -4.98 -16.57
C ASN A 188 -28.61 -3.92 -16.60
N ALA A 189 -28.73 -2.89 -17.46
CA ALA A 189 -27.72 -1.86 -17.67
C ALA A 189 -27.17 -1.22 -16.37
N GLY A 190 -28.00 -1.11 -15.32
CA GLY A 190 -27.60 -0.59 -14.01
C GLY A 190 -26.61 -1.47 -13.23
N SER A 191 -26.45 -2.74 -13.62
CA SER A 191 -25.61 -3.74 -12.95
C SER A 191 -24.21 -3.89 -13.57
N GLN A 192 -23.77 -2.94 -14.39
CA GLN A 192 -22.55 -3.08 -15.17
C GLN A 192 -21.28 -2.91 -14.34
N PHE A 193 -20.32 -3.78 -14.62
CA PHE A 193 -18.93 -3.64 -14.22
C PHE A 193 -18.20 -2.71 -15.20
N THR A 194 -17.61 -1.62 -14.73
CA THR A 194 -17.04 -0.55 -15.56
C THR A 194 -15.52 -0.41 -15.38
N PRO A 195 -14.80 0.32 -16.27
CA PRO A 195 -13.38 0.59 -16.09
C PRO A 195 -13.06 1.33 -14.78
N GLU A 196 -13.93 2.24 -14.32
CA GLU A 196 -13.79 2.90 -13.01
C GLU A 196 -13.71 1.86 -11.87
N LEU A 197 -14.52 0.79 -11.94
CA LEU A 197 -14.48 -0.28 -10.95
C LEU A 197 -13.18 -1.07 -10.98
N VAL A 198 -12.64 -1.34 -12.17
CA VAL A 198 -11.30 -1.94 -12.31
C VAL A 198 -10.24 -1.03 -11.67
N MET A 199 -10.29 0.29 -11.89
CA MET A 199 -9.35 1.24 -11.28
C MET A 199 -9.50 1.27 -9.75
N SER A 200 -10.73 1.29 -9.22
CA SER A 200 -10.98 1.26 -7.77
C SER A 200 -10.42 -0.01 -7.12
N ILE A 201 -10.56 -1.17 -7.77
CA ILE A 201 -9.97 -2.43 -7.31
C ILE A 201 -8.44 -2.37 -7.41
N ALA A 202 -7.87 -1.86 -8.50
CA ALA A 202 -6.42 -1.70 -8.64
C ALA A 202 -5.84 -0.83 -7.52
N VAL A 203 -6.45 0.33 -7.25
CA VAL A 203 -6.07 1.22 -6.13
C VAL A 203 -6.13 0.47 -4.79
N LEU A 204 -7.22 -0.24 -4.54
CA LEU A 204 -7.37 -1.04 -3.32
C LEU A 204 -6.25 -2.07 -3.17
N GLN A 205 -5.95 -2.86 -4.21
CA GLN A 205 -4.92 -3.91 -4.15
C GLN A 205 -3.52 -3.31 -4.01
N VAL A 206 -3.19 -2.31 -4.83
CA VAL A 206 -1.89 -1.62 -4.79
C VAL A 206 -1.63 -1.01 -3.42
N ARG A 207 -2.62 -0.36 -2.81
CA ARG A 207 -2.47 0.21 -1.47
C ARG A 207 -2.43 -0.85 -0.38
N SER A 208 -3.18 -1.95 -0.53
CA SER A 208 -3.19 -3.04 0.45
C SER A 208 -1.85 -3.79 0.54
N PHE A 209 -1.11 -3.90 -0.57
CA PHE A 209 0.12 -4.70 -0.65
C PHE A 209 1.41 -3.91 -0.91
N GLY A 210 1.30 -2.71 -1.47
CA GLY A 210 2.40 -1.88 -1.96
C GLY A 210 2.40 -0.45 -1.47
N SER A 211 1.70 -0.15 -0.37
CA SER A 211 1.81 1.13 0.33
C SER A 211 2.41 0.91 1.72
N ALA A 212 3.57 1.52 1.98
CA ALA A 212 4.20 1.52 3.29
C ALA A 212 4.49 2.96 3.74
N SER A 213 4.31 3.22 5.02
CA SER A 213 4.72 4.46 5.66
C SER A 213 5.65 4.15 6.84
N PHE A 214 6.42 5.16 7.23
CA PHE A 214 7.36 5.06 8.35
C PHE A 214 6.78 5.59 9.66
N GLY A 215 5.46 5.58 9.79
CA GLY A 215 4.74 5.92 11.02
C GLY A 215 5.17 7.27 11.59
N GLU A 216 5.40 8.26 10.73
CA GLU A 216 6.07 9.52 11.09
C GLU A 216 5.37 10.23 12.26
N VAL A 217 4.04 10.31 12.22
CA VAL A 217 3.25 10.91 13.31
C VAL A 217 3.33 10.09 14.60
N SER A 218 3.22 8.75 14.51
CA SER A 218 3.35 7.88 15.69
C SER A 218 4.73 7.99 16.35
N ARG A 219 5.78 8.17 15.53
CA ARG A 219 7.15 8.36 15.99
C ARG A 219 7.37 9.74 16.60
N LEU A 220 6.73 10.78 16.04
CA LEU A 220 6.72 12.11 16.62
C LEU A 220 6.02 12.11 17.99
N ASN A 221 4.87 11.46 18.12
CA ASN A 221 4.18 11.30 19.40
C ASN A 221 5.03 10.54 20.43
N GLU A 222 5.71 9.47 20.01
CA GLU A 222 6.66 8.75 20.86
C GLU A 222 7.81 9.65 21.32
N LEU A 223 8.39 10.42 20.40
CA LEU A 223 9.48 11.35 20.69
C LEU A 223 9.03 12.43 21.69
N ASN A 224 7.89 13.07 21.46
CA ASN A 224 7.31 14.06 22.38
C ASN A 224 7.13 13.47 23.79
N SER A 225 6.53 12.28 23.88
CA SER A 225 6.34 11.59 25.17
C SER A 225 7.67 11.29 25.90
N LEU A 226 8.71 10.91 25.16
CA LEU A 226 10.04 10.65 25.72
C LEU A 226 10.74 11.94 26.15
N LEU A 227 10.64 13.02 25.37
CA LEU A 227 11.19 14.32 25.72
C LEU A 227 10.51 14.90 26.97
N ASP A 228 9.19 14.79 27.08
CA ASP A 228 8.44 15.22 28.26
C ASP A 228 8.84 14.46 29.53
N LYS A 229 9.08 13.14 29.39
CA LYS A 229 9.38 12.27 30.53
C LYS A 229 10.84 12.30 30.96
N PHE A 230 11.77 12.43 30.01
CA PHE A 230 13.21 12.21 30.23
C PHE A 230 14.10 13.38 29.77
N GLY A 231 13.54 14.47 29.24
CA GLY A 231 14.31 15.59 28.69
C GLY A 231 15.20 15.16 27.52
N ALA A 232 16.43 15.66 27.47
CA ALA A 232 17.39 15.32 26.41
C ALA A 232 17.69 13.81 26.30
N THR A 233 17.68 13.07 27.43
CA THR A 233 17.83 11.60 27.42
C THR A 233 16.67 10.90 26.69
N GLY A 234 15.50 11.54 26.59
CA GLY A 234 14.39 11.04 25.81
C GLY A 234 14.72 10.90 24.32
N ALA A 235 15.49 11.83 23.75
CA ALA A 235 15.97 11.76 22.38
C ALA A 235 16.94 10.60 22.17
N GLU A 236 17.86 10.38 23.12
CA GLU A 236 18.79 9.24 23.08
C GLU A 236 18.05 7.89 23.10
N ILE A 237 17.04 7.76 23.97
CA ILE A 237 16.18 6.57 24.04
C ILE A 237 15.41 6.37 22.73
N TRP A 238 14.88 7.44 22.14
CA TRP A 238 14.16 7.36 20.88
C TRP A 238 15.07 6.90 19.73
N ASP A 239 16.29 7.43 19.64
CA ASP A 239 17.28 7.03 18.64
C ASP A 239 17.73 5.59 18.80
N ASP A 240 17.87 5.10 20.04
CA ASP A 240 18.17 3.70 20.31
C ASP A 240 17.04 2.75 19.87
N ARG A 241 15.80 3.24 19.76
CA ARG A 241 14.63 2.44 19.35
C ARG A 241 14.30 2.54 17.87
N ASN A 242 14.69 3.63 17.20
CA ASN A 242 14.19 3.97 15.87
C ASN A 242 15.30 4.04 14.79
N PHE A 243 16.21 3.09 14.69
CA PHE A 243 17.31 3.11 13.69
C PHE A 243 16.86 3.54 12.27
N LEU A 244 17.55 4.54 11.70
CA LEU A 244 17.39 4.96 10.30
C LEU A 244 17.87 3.86 9.35
N ASN A 245 19.08 3.35 9.60
CA ASN A 245 19.62 2.21 8.90
C ASN A 245 20.35 1.31 9.91
N ASP A 246 19.76 0.16 10.24
CA ASP A 246 20.47 -0.94 10.93
C ASP A 246 21.29 -1.75 9.90
N PRO A 247 22.63 -1.67 9.95
CA PRO A 247 23.52 -2.41 9.06
C PRO A 247 23.68 -3.87 9.47
N LEU A 248 23.27 -4.29 10.67
CA LEU A 248 23.31 -5.70 11.09
C LEU A 248 22.09 -6.48 10.62
N ALA A 249 21.08 -5.79 10.10
CA ALA A 249 19.89 -6.42 9.55
C ALA A 249 20.25 -7.33 8.37
N PRO A 250 19.62 -8.51 8.23
CA PRO A 250 19.81 -9.34 7.06
C PRO A 250 19.28 -8.62 5.82
N VAL A 251 20.02 -8.74 4.73
CA VAL A 251 19.71 -8.12 3.44
C VAL A 251 19.41 -9.19 2.41
N THR A 252 18.63 -8.84 1.40
CA THR A 252 18.15 -9.79 0.39
C THR A 252 19.29 -10.40 -0.41
N VAL A 253 20.27 -9.55 -0.75
CA VAL A 253 21.46 -9.92 -1.48
C VAL A 253 22.65 -9.83 -0.50
N PRO A 254 22.95 -10.89 0.27
CA PRO A 254 24.00 -10.84 1.28
C PRO A 254 25.40 -10.87 0.66
N ASP A 255 26.39 -10.42 1.43
CA ASP A 255 27.79 -10.68 1.14
C ASP A 255 28.06 -12.20 1.18
N ALA A 256 28.77 -12.71 0.16
CA ALA A 256 29.14 -14.12 0.05
C ALA A 256 29.93 -14.66 1.27
N THR A 257 30.60 -13.79 2.01
CA THR A 257 31.45 -14.16 3.16
C THR A 257 30.72 -14.18 4.49
N THR A 258 29.58 -13.50 4.62
CA THR A 258 28.81 -13.39 5.87
C THR A 258 27.31 -13.56 5.60
N PRO A 259 26.85 -14.79 5.26
CA PRO A 259 25.43 -15.03 4.99
C PRO A 259 24.56 -14.63 6.18
N GLY A 260 23.50 -13.86 5.93
CA GLY A 260 22.48 -13.54 6.93
C GLY A 260 22.79 -12.37 7.87
N PHE A 261 23.90 -11.65 7.70
CA PHE A 261 24.09 -10.37 8.40
C PHE A 261 24.50 -9.29 7.40
N GLY A 262 23.95 -8.09 7.53
CA GLY A 262 24.47 -6.93 6.83
C GLY A 262 25.85 -6.54 7.38
N GLY A 263 26.62 -5.77 6.59
CA GLY A 263 28.02 -5.46 6.85
C GLY A 263 28.32 -4.61 8.11
N ALA A 264 29.49 -3.98 8.14
CA ALA A 264 29.97 -3.23 9.31
C ALA A 264 29.03 -2.08 9.73
N LEU A 265 29.04 -1.76 11.03
CA LEU A 265 28.22 -0.70 11.64
C LEU A 265 28.42 0.66 10.94
N ALA A 266 27.41 1.14 10.22
CA ALA A 266 27.31 2.52 9.78
C ALA A 266 27.12 3.47 10.98
N SER A 267 27.64 4.70 10.86
CA SER A 267 27.47 5.74 11.88
C SER A 267 26.01 6.16 12.00
N ARG A 268 25.50 6.25 13.23
CA ARG A 268 24.17 6.83 13.51
C ARG A 268 24.19 8.32 13.13
N PRO A 269 23.21 8.82 12.36
CA PRO A 269 23.05 10.25 12.12
C PRO A 269 22.87 10.97 13.45
N GLN A 270 23.58 12.09 13.66
CA GLN A 270 23.38 12.97 14.82
C GLN A 270 22.42 14.09 14.42
N THR A 271 21.13 13.84 14.53
CA THR A 271 20.08 14.87 14.42
C THR A 271 19.84 15.45 15.81
N ASP A 272 19.84 16.78 15.96
CA ASP A 272 19.32 17.42 17.18
C ASP A 272 17.78 17.34 17.14
N LEU A 273 17.24 16.19 17.57
CA LEU A 273 15.82 15.90 17.54
C LEU A 273 14.98 16.90 18.36
N PRO A 274 15.39 17.31 19.58
CA PRO A 274 14.69 18.37 20.29
C PRO A 274 14.58 19.68 19.50
N ALA A 275 15.67 20.11 18.85
CA ALA A 275 15.65 21.31 18.02
C ALA A 275 14.72 21.15 16.81
N LEU A 276 14.77 20.02 16.11
CA LEU A 276 13.89 19.73 14.97
C LEU A 276 12.41 19.68 15.36
N VAL A 277 12.07 18.99 16.45
CA VAL A 277 10.67 18.92 16.92
C VAL A 277 10.14 20.30 17.29
N SER A 278 10.99 21.16 17.87
CA SER A 278 10.57 22.51 18.25
C SER A 278 10.20 23.41 17.06
N THR A 279 10.61 23.06 15.84
CA THR A 279 10.21 23.79 14.64
C THR A 279 8.93 23.25 14.02
N LEU A 280 8.52 22.02 14.33
CA LEU A 280 7.31 21.44 13.74
C LEU A 280 6.04 22.12 14.29
N PRO A 281 5.08 22.48 13.42
CA PRO A 281 3.76 22.91 13.83
C PRO A 281 3.10 21.88 14.73
N GLY A 282 2.45 22.34 15.79
CA GLY A 282 1.72 21.46 16.70
C GLY A 282 2.60 20.64 17.64
N SER A 283 3.90 20.93 17.73
CA SER A 283 4.81 20.33 18.72
C SER A 283 4.38 20.55 20.18
N GLY A 284 3.51 21.54 20.43
CA GLY A 284 2.85 21.77 21.72
C GLY A 284 1.69 20.83 22.05
N TYR A 285 1.22 20.00 21.11
CA TYR A 285 0.16 19.01 21.37
C TYR A 285 0.75 17.73 21.96
N THR A 286 0.11 17.19 23.00
CA THR A 286 0.58 15.98 23.70
C THR A 286 0.56 14.73 22.82
N ALA A 287 -0.33 14.70 21.84
CA ALA A 287 -0.36 13.70 20.78
C ALA A 287 -1.06 14.31 19.57
N LEU A 288 -0.46 14.14 18.40
CA LEU A 288 -1.13 14.38 17.12
C LEU A 288 -1.98 13.15 16.80
N GLU A 289 -3.26 13.37 16.54
CA GLU A 289 -4.15 12.32 16.08
C GLU A 289 -4.04 12.17 14.56
N ILE A 290 -3.93 10.93 14.08
CA ILE A 290 -4.31 10.61 12.71
C ILE A 290 -5.63 9.87 12.87
N ASP A 291 -6.70 10.36 12.24
CA ASP A 291 -7.89 9.54 12.15
C ASP A 291 -7.53 8.31 11.29
N GLN A 292 -7.44 7.16 11.93
CA GLN A 292 -7.21 5.87 11.27
C GLN A 292 -8.29 4.92 11.78
N PRO A 293 -9.46 4.90 11.13
CA PRO A 293 -10.57 4.00 11.48
C PRO A 293 -10.22 2.50 11.40
N THR A 294 -9.01 2.17 10.91
CA THR A 294 -8.45 0.81 10.79
C THR A 294 -8.72 -0.10 11.99
N GLY A 295 -8.83 0.44 13.21
CA GLY A 295 -9.15 -0.34 14.40
C GLY A 295 -10.42 -1.18 14.27
N HIS A 296 -11.51 -0.61 13.72
CA HIS A 296 -12.80 -1.31 13.66
C HIS A 296 -12.89 -2.31 12.49
N ARG A 297 -12.37 -1.95 11.32
CA ARG A 297 -12.32 -2.82 10.13
C ARG A 297 -11.46 -4.04 10.37
N GLU A 298 -10.26 -3.81 10.92
CA GLU A 298 -9.29 -4.85 11.23
C GLU A 298 -9.83 -5.77 12.32
N GLU A 299 -10.36 -5.22 13.43
CA GLU A 299 -10.89 -6.02 14.53
C GLU A 299 -12.07 -6.89 14.08
N PHE A 300 -13.00 -6.33 13.30
CA PHE A 300 -14.12 -7.09 12.74
C PHE A 300 -13.63 -8.18 11.76
N ALA A 301 -12.80 -7.83 10.79
CA ALA A 301 -12.31 -8.78 9.80
C ALA A 301 -11.44 -9.88 10.43
N ARG A 302 -10.66 -9.58 11.47
CA ARG A 302 -9.95 -10.58 12.28
C ARG A 302 -10.93 -11.49 13.02
N SER A 303 -12.02 -10.95 13.56
CA SER A 303 -13.03 -11.74 14.30
C SER A 303 -13.74 -12.80 13.44
N ILE A 304 -13.83 -12.58 12.12
CA ILE A 304 -14.43 -13.52 11.17
C ILE A 304 -13.39 -14.27 10.31
N GLY A 305 -12.10 -14.11 10.58
CA GLY A 305 -11.02 -14.76 9.83
C GLY A 305 -10.87 -14.27 8.38
N ALA A 306 -11.38 -13.08 8.06
CA ALA A 306 -11.35 -12.49 6.73
C ALA A 306 -10.20 -11.47 6.54
N TRP A 307 -9.54 -11.05 7.63
CA TRP A 307 -8.41 -10.12 7.54
C TRP A 307 -7.16 -10.81 7.00
N PRO A 308 -6.52 -10.26 5.95
CA PRO A 308 -5.28 -10.83 5.46
C PRO A 308 -4.19 -10.73 6.54
N ALA A 309 -3.47 -11.82 6.77
CA ALA A 309 -2.19 -11.71 7.45
C ALA A 309 -1.20 -11.02 6.49
N MET A 310 -0.22 -10.28 7.00
CA MET A 310 0.85 -9.75 6.16
C MET A 310 2.15 -10.48 6.44
N GLY A 311 2.90 -10.72 5.37
CA GLY A 311 4.17 -11.42 5.35
C GLY A 311 4.35 -12.11 4.00
N SER A 312 5.58 -12.26 3.53
CA SER A 312 5.91 -13.07 2.36
C SER A 312 7.37 -13.46 2.49
N TYR A 313 7.72 -14.66 2.06
CA TYR A 313 9.12 -14.97 1.84
C TYR A 313 9.33 -15.54 0.45
N SER A 314 10.55 -15.39 -0.03
CA SER A 314 11.01 -15.92 -1.30
C SER A 314 12.48 -16.27 -1.20
N TRP A 315 12.93 -17.10 -2.15
CA TRP A 315 14.34 -17.37 -2.35
C TRP A 315 14.59 -17.74 -3.81
N GLN A 316 15.82 -17.56 -4.25
CA GLN A 316 16.27 -17.98 -5.58
C GLN A 316 17.66 -18.61 -5.52
N ILE A 317 17.93 -19.51 -6.46
CA ILE A 317 19.25 -20.09 -6.70
C ILE A 317 19.54 -20.11 -8.20
N ASP A 318 20.80 -19.89 -8.56
CA ASP A 318 21.28 -19.96 -9.93
C ASP A 318 21.33 -21.41 -10.44
N GLY A 319 21.42 -21.57 -11.77
CA GLY A 319 21.43 -22.88 -12.42
C GLY A 319 22.52 -23.83 -11.92
N ASP A 320 23.73 -23.32 -11.68
CA ASP A 320 24.85 -24.12 -11.15
C ASP A 320 24.65 -24.63 -9.72
N ARG A 321 23.69 -24.05 -9.01
CA ARG A 321 23.34 -24.49 -7.67
C ARG A 321 22.21 -25.48 -7.65
N SER A 322 21.58 -25.81 -8.79
CA SER A 322 20.48 -26.78 -8.87
C SER A 322 20.91 -28.07 -9.55
N ASP A 323 20.36 -29.20 -9.10
CA ASP A 323 20.60 -30.51 -9.70
C ASP A 323 20.05 -30.65 -11.14
N THR A 324 19.23 -29.68 -11.57
CA THR A 324 18.67 -29.59 -12.92
C THR A 324 19.49 -28.74 -13.88
N GLY A 325 20.40 -27.90 -13.38
CA GLY A 325 21.13 -26.90 -14.17
C GLY A 325 20.33 -25.64 -14.54
N ASN A 326 19.03 -25.57 -14.18
CA ASN A 326 18.19 -24.38 -14.37
C ASN A 326 18.07 -23.58 -13.08
N PRO A 327 18.01 -22.24 -13.12
CA PRO A 327 17.74 -21.43 -11.93
C PRO A 327 16.34 -21.69 -11.38
N TRP A 328 16.20 -21.61 -10.05
CA TRP A 328 14.91 -21.79 -9.38
C TRP A 328 14.53 -20.53 -8.61
N VAL A 329 13.24 -20.18 -8.65
CA VAL A 329 12.62 -19.17 -7.79
C VAL A 329 11.51 -19.83 -6.96
N GLY A 330 11.47 -19.53 -5.66
CA GLY A 330 10.44 -19.96 -4.72
C GLY A 330 9.69 -18.76 -4.16
N GLY A 331 8.37 -18.74 -4.29
CA GLY A 331 7.49 -17.66 -3.81
C GLY A 331 6.45 -18.14 -2.81
N PHE A 332 6.35 -17.46 -1.67
CA PHE A 332 5.49 -17.86 -0.56
C PHE A 332 4.76 -16.67 0.07
N PRO A 333 3.74 -16.10 -0.61
CA PRO A 333 2.92 -15.04 -0.03
C PRO A 333 2.16 -15.54 1.20
N GLN A 334 2.16 -14.76 2.30
CA GLN A 334 1.55 -15.13 3.58
C GLN A 334 0.37 -14.22 3.90
N THR A 335 -0.67 -14.28 3.07
CA THR A 335 -1.85 -13.40 3.16
C THR A 335 -2.94 -13.90 4.14
N GLY A 336 -2.65 -14.93 4.93
CA GLY A 336 -3.67 -15.65 5.72
C GLY A 336 -4.52 -16.60 4.85
N ILE A 337 -5.36 -17.42 5.50
CA ILE A 337 -6.28 -18.34 4.81
C ILE A 337 -7.67 -17.72 4.81
N GLN A 338 -8.07 -17.18 3.66
CA GLN A 338 -9.39 -16.58 3.44
C GLN A 338 -10.26 -17.55 2.63
N THR A 339 -11.58 -17.54 2.89
CA THR A 339 -12.55 -18.35 2.14
C THR A 339 -13.70 -17.46 1.66
N PRO A 340 -13.81 -17.17 0.34
CA PRO A 340 -12.84 -17.51 -0.70
C PRO A 340 -11.56 -16.67 -0.60
N SER A 341 -10.43 -17.22 -1.07
CA SER A 341 -9.18 -16.46 -1.21
C SER A 341 -9.38 -15.26 -2.15
N ILE A 342 -8.83 -14.09 -1.82
CA ILE A 342 -8.78 -12.92 -2.73
C ILE A 342 -8.01 -13.20 -4.03
N MET A 343 -7.16 -14.22 -3.99
CA MET A 343 -6.37 -14.68 -5.12
C MET A 343 -6.97 -15.96 -5.73
N HIS A 344 -6.84 -16.11 -7.05
CA HIS A 344 -7.17 -17.34 -7.78
C HIS A 344 -6.07 -17.68 -8.77
N PHE A 345 -6.09 -18.90 -9.30
CA PHE A 345 -5.12 -19.35 -10.30
C PHE A 345 -5.77 -19.40 -11.68
N VAL A 346 -5.06 -18.94 -12.71
CA VAL A 346 -5.48 -19.00 -14.11
C VAL A 346 -4.28 -19.26 -15.01
N GLU A 347 -4.48 -19.98 -16.11
CA GLU A 347 -3.55 -20.05 -17.23
C GLU A 347 -4.18 -19.36 -18.45
N ILE A 348 -3.41 -18.49 -19.12
CA ILE A 348 -3.86 -17.67 -20.23
C ILE A 348 -2.84 -17.69 -21.36
N ARG A 349 -3.31 -17.80 -22.61
CA ARG A 349 -2.43 -17.76 -23.78
C ARG A 349 -3.17 -17.27 -25.03
N SER A 350 -2.63 -16.27 -25.71
CA SER A 350 -3.08 -15.90 -27.05
C SER A 350 -2.28 -16.64 -28.14
N ALA A 351 -2.75 -16.64 -29.39
CA ALA A 351 -2.21 -17.49 -30.46
C ALA A 351 -0.70 -17.29 -30.74
N GLU A 352 -0.05 -18.40 -31.10
CA GLU A 352 1.37 -18.51 -31.39
C GLU A 352 1.75 -17.75 -32.69
N GLY A 353 2.79 -16.91 -32.63
CA GLY A 353 3.36 -16.22 -33.81
C GLY A 353 3.14 -14.70 -33.88
N ALA A 354 2.35 -14.10 -32.99
CA ALA A 354 2.40 -12.66 -32.75
C ALA A 354 3.68 -12.34 -31.95
N SER A 355 4.56 -11.47 -32.48
CA SER A 355 5.59 -10.84 -31.64
C SER A 355 4.87 -10.11 -30.50
N ASN A 356 5.29 -10.34 -29.24
CA ASN A 356 4.66 -9.77 -28.04
C ASN A 356 3.26 -10.36 -27.73
N ARG A 357 3.11 -11.69 -27.56
CA ARG A 357 1.83 -12.32 -27.16
C ARG A 357 1.62 -12.31 -25.63
N ILE A 358 0.37 -12.37 -25.16
CA ILE A 358 0.08 -12.71 -23.76
C ILE A 358 0.22 -14.20 -23.56
N GLU A 359 1.05 -14.59 -22.60
CA GLU A 359 1.24 -15.95 -22.17
C GLU A 359 1.71 -16.02 -20.72
N ALA A 360 0.84 -16.47 -19.82
CA ALA A 360 1.22 -16.67 -18.43
C ALA A 360 0.31 -17.65 -17.72
N ARG A 361 0.82 -18.27 -16.66
CA ARG A 361 0.01 -18.97 -15.66
C ARG A 361 0.41 -18.55 -14.27
N GLY A 362 -0.57 -18.41 -13.39
CA GLY A 362 -0.26 -18.00 -12.03
C GLY A 362 -1.44 -17.44 -11.28
N MET A 363 -1.10 -16.69 -10.24
CA MET A 363 -1.98 -16.08 -9.27
C MET A 363 -2.44 -14.71 -9.74
N ALA A 364 -3.76 -14.51 -9.81
CA ALA A 364 -4.42 -13.25 -10.17
C ALA A 364 -5.45 -12.84 -9.10
N PHE A 365 -5.80 -11.55 -9.08
CA PHE A 365 -6.88 -11.03 -8.23
C PHE A 365 -8.23 -11.12 -8.95
N ALA A 366 -9.31 -11.35 -8.20
CA ALA A 366 -10.65 -11.21 -8.76
C ALA A 366 -10.95 -9.74 -9.08
N GLY A 367 -11.43 -9.45 -10.30
CA GLY A 367 -11.78 -8.10 -10.75
C GLY A 367 -10.64 -7.33 -11.44
N ALA A 368 -9.44 -7.92 -11.56
CA ALA A 368 -8.33 -7.40 -12.35
C ALA A 368 -7.71 -8.54 -13.20
N PRO A 369 -7.37 -8.32 -14.48
CA PRO A 369 -6.95 -9.40 -15.37
C PRO A 369 -5.50 -9.86 -15.20
N ALA A 370 -4.67 -9.15 -14.43
CA ALA A 370 -3.23 -9.36 -14.43
C ALA A 370 -2.76 -10.45 -13.45
N ILE A 371 -1.77 -11.25 -13.88
CA ILE A 371 -1.10 -12.26 -13.06
C ILE A 371 0.03 -11.61 -12.24
N LEU A 372 -0.12 -11.64 -10.91
CA LEU A 372 0.81 -11.03 -9.94
C LEU A 372 2.05 -11.90 -9.72
N ILE A 373 1.84 -13.20 -9.51
CA ILE A 373 2.89 -14.21 -9.27
C ILE A 373 2.64 -15.33 -10.26
N GLY A 374 3.63 -15.69 -11.06
CA GLY A 374 3.41 -16.66 -12.12
C GLY A 374 4.65 -16.98 -12.92
N GLU A 375 4.42 -17.54 -14.09
CA GLU A 375 5.45 -17.85 -15.06
C GLU A 375 4.89 -17.78 -16.49
N THR A 376 5.77 -17.46 -17.43
CA THR A 376 5.61 -17.75 -18.86
C THR A 376 6.30 -19.09 -19.18
N ASP A 377 6.36 -19.52 -20.45
CA ASP A 377 7.18 -20.68 -20.85
C ASP A 377 8.70 -20.47 -20.60
N SER A 378 9.15 -19.25 -20.30
CA SER A 378 10.59 -18.89 -20.26
C SER A 378 11.06 -18.21 -18.98
N VAL A 379 10.19 -17.48 -18.28
CA VAL A 379 10.54 -16.81 -17.01
C VAL A 379 9.48 -17.02 -15.95
N ALA A 380 9.90 -17.29 -14.73
CA ALA A 380 9.06 -17.34 -13.55
C ALA A 380 9.34 -16.15 -12.64
N TRP A 381 8.32 -15.62 -11.98
CA TRP A 381 8.44 -14.52 -11.04
C TRP A 381 7.57 -14.69 -9.80
N THR A 382 8.00 -14.06 -8.72
CA THR A 382 7.22 -13.91 -7.50
C THR A 382 7.46 -12.55 -6.88
N SER A 383 6.68 -12.21 -5.87
CA SER A 383 6.77 -10.93 -5.19
C SER A 383 6.72 -11.06 -3.67
N THR A 384 7.41 -10.15 -3.00
CA THR A 384 7.21 -9.85 -1.58
C THR A 384 6.98 -8.35 -1.41
N THR A 385 6.36 -7.91 -0.32
CA THR A 385 6.27 -6.47 -0.02
C THR A 385 7.68 -5.90 0.24
N ALA A 386 8.03 -4.83 -0.46
CA ALA A 386 9.16 -3.98 -0.13
C ALA A 386 8.71 -2.92 0.89
N GLN A 387 9.61 -2.42 1.74
CA GLN A 387 9.28 -1.42 2.75
C GLN A 387 9.88 -0.06 2.43
N LEU A 388 9.78 0.35 1.16
CA LEU A 388 10.21 1.68 0.73
C LEU A 388 9.26 2.75 1.26
N LYS A 389 9.81 3.92 1.58
CA LYS A 389 9.04 5.05 2.05
C LYS A 389 8.34 5.73 0.87
N VAL A 390 7.08 5.37 0.64
CA VAL A 390 6.27 5.88 -0.48
C VAL A 390 5.12 6.81 -0.03
N ASN A 391 5.02 7.05 1.27
CA ASN A 391 4.12 8.02 1.89
C ASN A 391 4.93 8.99 2.74
N ASP A 392 4.61 10.28 2.67
CA ASP A 392 5.12 11.32 3.55
C ASP A 392 3.95 12.02 4.25
N PHE A 393 4.11 12.31 5.55
CA PHE A 393 3.17 13.13 6.31
C PHE A 393 3.67 14.57 6.41
N PHE A 394 2.73 15.52 6.33
CA PHE A 394 2.96 16.95 6.48
C PHE A 394 2.10 17.50 7.62
N LEU A 395 2.58 18.53 8.31
CA LEU A 395 1.88 19.24 9.38
C LEU A 395 1.60 20.67 8.94
N ASP A 396 0.56 20.87 8.12
CA ASP A 396 0.23 22.16 7.53
C ASP A 396 -0.46 23.10 8.56
N GLU A 397 0.05 24.31 8.77
CA GLU A 397 -0.57 25.31 9.67
C GLU A 397 -1.78 25.98 8.99
N VAL A 398 -2.93 26.07 9.67
CA VAL A 398 -4.10 26.82 9.19
C VAL A 398 -3.90 28.32 9.37
N VAL A 399 -4.17 29.09 8.32
CA VAL A 399 -4.06 30.55 8.35
C VAL A 399 -5.41 31.18 8.69
N LEU A 400 -5.43 32.04 9.71
CA LEU A 400 -6.61 32.83 10.06
C LEU A 400 -6.83 34.00 9.08
N GLU A 401 -7.67 33.79 8.06
CA GLU A 401 -8.02 34.83 7.08
C GLU A 401 -9.45 35.40 7.22
N ASN A 402 -10.19 35.03 8.27
CA ASN A 402 -11.57 35.47 8.50
C ASN A 402 -12.45 35.33 7.23
N ALA A 403 -12.55 34.10 6.72
CA ALA A 403 -13.10 33.81 5.40
C ALA A 403 -14.05 32.60 5.42
N ASP A 404 -14.79 32.42 4.33
CA ASP A 404 -15.66 31.24 4.10
C ASP A 404 -14.90 30.09 3.38
N ALA A 405 -13.58 30.11 3.52
CA ALA A 405 -12.68 29.06 3.08
C ALA A 405 -11.52 28.95 4.09
N ILE A 406 -11.19 27.72 4.47
CA ILE A 406 -10.02 27.42 5.29
C ILE A 406 -8.79 27.48 4.39
N HIS A 407 -7.79 28.24 4.81
CA HIS A 407 -6.51 28.33 4.14
C HIS A 407 -5.43 27.71 5.03
N TYR A 408 -4.36 27.23 4.41
CA TYR A 408 -3.16 26.76 5.10
C TYR A 408 -1.93 27.46 4.56
N ASN A 409 -0.86 27.38 5.32
CA ASN A 409 0.45 27.85 4.93
C ASN A 409 1.10 26.83 3.99
N ASP A 410 0.95 27.03 2.68
CA ASP A 410 1.62 26.29 1.61
C ASP A 410 2.98 26.94 1.36
N GLU A 411 4.02 26.40 1.99
CA GLU A 411 5.41 26.78 1.70
C GLU A 411 5.72 28.28 1.88
N GLY A 412 5.09 28.93 2.87
CA GLY A 412 5.25 30.34 3.21
C GLY A 412 4.18 31.24 2.56
N SER A 413 3.25 30.66 1.82
CA SER A 413 2.14 31.36 1.16
C SER A 413 0.79 30.82 1.62
N SER A 414 -0.19 31.69 1.83
CA SER A 414 -1.56 31.25 2.12
C SER A 414 -2.21 30.64 0.87
N ALA A 415 -2.74 29.43 1.00
CA ALA A 415 -3.45 28.72 -0.06
C ALA A 415 -4.76 28.12 0.46
N PRO A 416 -5.85 28.13 -0.32
CA PRO A 416 -7.11 27.53 0.09
C PRO A 416 -6.97 26.00 0.15
N MET A 417 -7.53 25.38 1.19
CA MET A 417 -7.77 23.94 1.18
C MET A 417 -8.90 23.61 0.20
N SER A 418 -8.72 22.58 -0.62
CA SER A 418 -9.82 22.03 -1.39
C SER A 418 -10.68 21.13 -0.52
N ARG A 419 -11.97 21.12 -0.84
CA ARG A 419 -12.95 20.30 -0.15
C ARG A 419 -13.98 19.77 -1.11
N ARG A 420 -14.55 18.61 -0.78
CA ARG A 420 -15.74 18.08 -1.43
C ARG A 420 -16.66 17.44 -0.41
N THR A 421 -17.94 17.39 -0.73
CA THR A 421 -18.93 16.66 0.06
C THR A 421 -19.16 15.30 -0.55
N GLU A 422 -18.95 14.25 0.23
CA GLU A 422 -19.26 12.87 -0.10
C GLU A 422 -20.56 12.45 0.58
N LEU A 423 -21.37 11.63 -0.10
CA LEU A 423 -22.62 11.11 0.46
C LEU A 423 -22.48 9.62 0.77
N ILE A 424 -22.47 9.27 2.05
CA ILE A 424 -22.47 7.90 2.53
C ILE A 424 -23.91 7.41 2.64
N LYS A 425 -24.31 6.50 1.75
CA LYS A 425 -25.69 5.99 1.67
C LYS A 425 -25.87 4.76 2.56
N ALA A 426 -26.97 4.71 3.30
CA ALA A 426 -27.41 3.52 4.04
C ALA A 426 -28.28 2.61 3.16
N THR A 427 -28.51 1.37 3.62
CA THR A 427 -29.35 0.38 2.91
C THR A 427 -30.81 0.82 2.74
N ASP A 428 -31.33 1.67 3.63
CA ASP A 428 -32.70 2.20 3.54
C ASP A 428 -32.83 3.42 2.60
N GLY A 429 -31.73 3.83 1.97
CA GLY A 429 -31.66 4.97 1.06
C GLY A 429 -31.40 6.33 1.74
N SER A 430 -31.33 6.38 3.07
CA SER A 430 -30.86 7.58 3.77
C SER A 430 -29.38 7.86 3.46
N SER A 431 -28.93 9.11 3.64
CA SER A 431 -27.57 9.51 3.33
C SER A 431 -27.02 10.45 4.39
N THR A 432 -25.76 10.25 4.76
CA THR A 432 -24.98 11.16 5.59
C THR A 432 -23.97 11.88 4.72
N ALA A 433 -23.89 13.20 4.84
CA ALA A 433 -22.87 14.00 4.16
C ALA A 433 -21.60 14.01 5.00
N VAL A 434 -20.45 13.85 4.35
CA VAL A 434 -19.12 13.88 4.96
C VAL A 434 -18.24 14.82 4.16
N THR A 435 -17.40 15.61 4.83
CA THR A 435 -16.53 16.59 4.14
C THR A 435 -15.13 16.02 3.99
N VAL A 436 -14.67 15.84 2.76
CA VAL A 436 -13.28 15.45 2.47
C VAL A 436 -12.46 16.70 2.22
N TRP A 437 -11.36 16.85 2.96
CA TRP A 437 -10.42 17.96 2.86
C TRP A 437 -9.09 17.53 2.22
N ARG A 438 -8.50 18.42 1.42
CA ARG A 438 -7.18 18.24 0.81
C ARG A 438 -6.41 19.57 0.84
N THR A 439 -5.10 19.50 1.10
CA THR A 439 -4.23 20.69 1.12
C THR A 439 -3.54 20.85 -0.24
N HIS A 440 -2.29 20.42 -0.35
CA HIS A 440 -1.36 20.77 -1.42
C HIS A 440 -1.88 20.53 -2.85
N GLU A 441 -1.87 21.64 -3.60
CA GLU A 441 -2.13 21.79 -5.03
C GLU A 441 -1.26 22.91 -5.57
N ARG A 442 -0.08 22.59 -6.12
CA ARG A 442 0.52 23.57 -7.03
C ARG A 442 -0.39 23.70 -8.26
N ALA A 443 -0.98 24.87 -8.44
CA ALA A 443 -1.72 25.30 -9.63
C ALA A 443 -3.09 24.63 -9.93
N GLY A 444 -3.84 24.19 -8.91
CA GLY A 444 -5.32 24.15 -8.95
C GLY A 444 -6.02 22.95 -9.63
N ASN A 445 -5.74 21.73 -9.19
CA ASN A 445 -6.33 20.48 -9.74
C ASN A 445 -6.99 19.55 -8.68
N GLY A 446 -7.39 20.03 -7.50
CA GLY A 446 -8.23 19.29 -6.54
C GLY A 446 -7.52 18.52 -5.41
N GLY A 447 -6.19 18.63 -5.27
CA GLY A 447 -5.45 18.31 -4.04
C GLY A 447 -4.88 16.92 -4.08
N SER A 448 -3.56 16.76 -3.87
CA SER A 448 -2.98 15.41 -3.74
C SER A 448 -2.68 14.99 -2.32
N ARG A 449 -2.66 15.94 -1.37
CA ARG A 449 -2.46 15.63 0.05
C ARG A 449 -3.81 15.54 0.77
N THR A 450 -4.20 14.33 1.13
CA THR A 450 -5.44 14.09 1.88
C THR A 450 -5.25 14.53 3.33
N VAL A 451 -6.17 15.32 3.86
CA VAL A 451 -6.17 15.73 5.26
C VAL A 451 -6.70 14.58 6.11
N SER A 452 -5.89 14.13 7.09
CA SER A 452 -6.25 13.05 8.00
C SER A 452 -6.77 13.54 9.35
N SER A 453 -6.52 14.81 9.72
CA SER A 453 -7.05 15.40 10.95
C SER A 453 -6.84 16.92 10.98
N PHE A 454 -7.69 17.60 11.75
CA PHE A 454 -7.48 18.97 12.22
C PHE A 454 -7.17 18.93 13.71
N GLN A 455 -5.94 19.27 14.08
CA GLN A 455 -5.49 19.35 15.47
C GLN A 455 -5.68 20.76 16.01
N ALA A 456 -6.31 20.88 17.18
CA ALA A 456 -6.59 22.14 17.85
C ALA A 456 -6.65 21.96 19.38
N ASP A 457 -6.82 23.06 20.13
CA ASP A 457 -6.98 23.02 21.59
C ASP A 457 -8.30 22.36 22.01
N VAL A 458 -9.35 22.53 21.19
CA VAL A 458 -10.63 21.83 21.34
C VAL A 458 -11.24 21.56 19.96
N GLY A 459 -11.92 20.44 19.83
CA GLY A 459 -12.80 20.13 18.72
C GLY A 459 -14.06 19.44 19.21
N GLY A 460 -15.16 19.58 18.46
CA GLY A 460 -16.45 19.01 18.84
C GLY A 460 -17.54 19.30 17.84
N THR A 461 -18.75 18.83 18.14
CA THR A 461 -19.97 19.17 17.39
C THR A 461 -20.72 20.23 18.19
N ALA A 462 -21.05 21.36 17.57
CA ALA A 462 -21.78 22.42 18.24
C ALA A 462 -23.17 21.92 18.72
N ASP A 463 -23.64 22.41 19.87
CA ASP A 463 -25.04 22.25 20.28
C ASP A 463 -25.96 23.12 19.43
N SER A 464 -25.51 24.36 19.16
CA SER A 464 -26.24 25.40 18.40
C SER A 464 -25.34 26.61 18.13
N GLY A 465 -25.85 27.56 17.33
CA GLY A 465 -25.15 28.82 17.07
C GLY A 465 -26.08 29.94 16.62
N THR A 466 -25.52 31.15 16.58
CA THR A 466 -26.11 32.33 15.92
C THR A 466 -25.11 32.85 14.90
N LEU A 467 -25.43 33.93 14.18
CA LEU A 467 -24.46 34.54 13.26
C LEU A 467 -23.19 35.04 13.97
N THR A 468 -23.22 35.23 15.28
CA THR A 468 -22.07 35.75 16.05
C THR A 468 -21.69 34.84 17.22
N SER A 469 -22.15 33.59 17.23
CA SER A 469 -21.81 32.66 18.32
C SER A 469 -21.81 31.20 17.90
N LEU A 470 -20.98 30.41 18.57
CA LEU A 470 -21.00 28.94 18.54
C LEU A 470 -21.09 28.45 19.99
N THR A 471 -22.03 27.57 20.27
CA THR A 471 -22.28 27.00 21.60
C THR A 471 -22.02 25.51 21.60
N ASP A 472 -21.22 25.04 22.55
CA ASP A 472 -20.97 23.64 22.85
C ASP A 472 -20.73 23.54 24.37
N THR A 473 -21.66 22.91 25.07
CA THR A 473 -21.77 22.99 26.53
C THR A 473 -20.55 22.38 27.22
N GLY A 474 -19.77 23.22 27.91
CA GLY A 474 -18.58 22.82 28.65
C GLY A 474 -17.28 22.73 27.84
N ALA A 475 -17.32 22.91 26.52
CA ALA A 475 -16.15 22.74 25.64
C ALA A 475 -15.09 23.85 25.81
N PHE A 476 -15.48 25.07 26.18
CA PHE A 476 -14.62 26.26 26.08
C PHE A 476 -13.99 26.72 27.40
N SER A 477 -13.80 25.81 28.34
CA SER A 477 -13.29 26.12 29.69
C SER A 477 -11.88 26.75 29.72
N ALA A 478 -11.08 26.59 28.67
CA ALA A 478 -9.72 27.12 28.56
C ALA A 478 -9.64 28.65 28.28
N GLY A 479 -10.74 29.27 27.84
CA GLY A 479 -10.76 30.70 27.47
C GLY A 479 -10.16 30.97 26.09
N PHE A 480 -11.00 31.28 25.10
CA PHE A 480 -10.65 31.32 23.68
C PHE A 480 -10.57 32.74 23.10
N ALA A 481 -10.73 33.76 23.93
CA ALA A 481 -10.64 35.15 23.48
C ALA A 481 -9.28 35.45 22.84
N GLY A 482 -9.28 36.02 21.63
CA GLY A 482 -8.07 36.32 20.86
C GLY A 482 -7.47 35.12 20.11
N GLY A 483 -8.10 33.95 20.17
CA GLY A 483 -7.84 32.82 19.29
C GLY A 483 -8.81 32.80 18.11
N TYR A 484 -9.07 31.63 17.53
CA TYR A 484 -9.98 31.47 16.39
C TYR A 484 -10.65 30.09 16.35
N VAL A 485 -11.73 30.01 15.56
CA VAL A 485 -12.53 28.80 15.36
C VAL A 485 -12.79 28.58 13.87
N ALA A 486 -12.69 27.33 13.44
CA ALA A 486 -13.03 26.89 12.08
C ALA A 486 -14.10 25.79 12.13
N ILE A 487 -15.06 25.85 11.21
CA ILE A 487 -16.05 24.78 11.00
C ILE A 487 -15.51 23.82 9.94
N ILE A 488 -15.33 22.56 10.30
CA ILE A 488 -14.70 21.54 9.44
C ILE A 488 -15.70 20.54 8.86
N GLU A 489 -16.91 20.45 9.41
CA GLU A 489 -18.01 19.64 8.86
C GLU A 489 -19.38 20.30 9.09
N GLY A 490 -20.39 19.90 8.32
CA GLY A 490 -21.79 20.28 8.52
C GLY A 490 -22.14 21.72 8.13
N THR A 491 -23.18 22.28 8.77
CA THR A 491 -23.65 23.63 8.46
C THR A 491 -22.53 24.64 8.70
N GLY A 492 -22.23 25.44 7.68
CA GLY A 492 -21.22 26.48 7.78
C GLY A 492 -19.78 25.98 7.67
N VAL A 493 -19.58 24.72 7.25
CA VAL A 493 -18.26 24.17 6.91
C VAL A 493 -17.42 25.15 6.10
N GLY A 494 -16.12 25.16 6.36
CA GLY A 494 -15.08 26.02 5.77
C GLY A 494 -15.04 27.46 6.23
N GLN A 495 -15.97 27.89 7.07
CA GLN A 495 -15.88 29.20 7.69
C GLN A 495 -14.83 29.18 8.82
N ILE A 496 -13.96 30.17 8.83
CA ILE A 496 -12.99 30.42 9.89
C ILE A 496 -13.16 31.84 10.42
N ARG A 497 -13.19 32.03 11.74
CA ARG A 497 -13.48 33.32 12.39
C ARG A 497 -12.61 33.57 13.64
N PRO A 498 -12.16 34.81 13.88
CA PRO A 498 -11.52 35.18 15.14
C PRO A 498 -12.53 35.16 16.30
N VAL A 499 -12.09 34.68 17.46
CA VAL A 499 -12.93 34.64 18.67
C VAL A 499 -12.74 35.93 19.47
N LEU A 500 -13.82 36.72 19.60
CA LEU A 500 -13.82 37.96 20.38
C LEU A 500 -13.81 37.69 21.89
N SER A 501 -14.65 36.76 22.35
CA SER A 501 -14.73 36.37 23.76
C SER A 501 -15.32 34.96 23.92
N SER A 502 -15.12 34.32 25.06
CA SER A 502 -15.74 33.02 25.36
C SER A 502 -16.24 32.91 26.80
N THR A 503 -17.25 32.07 27.00
CA THR A 503 -17.58 31.46 28.30
C THR A 503 -17.05 30.01 28.33
N SER A 504 -17.45 29.19 29.30
CA SER A 504 -17.20 27.74 29.25
C SER A 504 -18.00 27.01 28.17
N ASP A 505 -19.07 27.64 27.67
CA ASP A 505 -20.08 26.98 26.82
C ASP A 505 -20.23 27.65 25.45
N THR A 506 -19.77 28.88 25.29
CA THR A 506 -20.02 29.67 24.07
C THR A 506 -18.82 30.48 23.63
N LEU A 507 -18.46 30.37 22.35
CA LEU A 507 -17.60 31.32 21.63
C LEU A 507 -18.44 32.45 21.05
N THR A 508 -17.99 33.69 21.21
CA THR A 508 -18.63 34.89 20.65
C THR A 508 -17.68 35.55 19.65
N LEU A 509 -18.22 35.91 18.49
CA LEU A 509 -17.51 36.60 17.41
C LEU A 509 -17.85 38.10 17.42
N ASP A 510 -17.01 38.93 16.78
CA ASP A 510 -17.39 40.31 16.48
C ASP A 510 -18.53 40.31 15.42
N GLY A 511 -19.42 41.31 15.48
CA GLY A 511 -20.49 41.46 14.49
C GLY A 511 -19.97 41.74 13.07
N GLY A 512 -18.75 42.28 12.94
CA GLY A 512 -18.04 42.42 11.65
C GLY A 512 -17.54 41.09 11.07
N ASP A 513 -17.37 40.08 11.92
CA ASP A 513 -16.81 38.76 11.60
C ASP A 513 -17.89 37.68 11.71
N ALA A 514 -19.14 38.04 11.43
CA ALA A 514 -20.26 37.12 11.55
C ALA A 514 -20.08 35.89 10.63
N TRP A 515 -20.59 34.75 11.09
CA TRP A 515 -20.81 33.60 10.23
C TRP A 515 -21.75 33.99 9.08
N THR A 516 -21.40 33.63 7.86
CA THR A 516 -22.30 33.66 6.71
C THR A 516 -23.43 32.65 6.89
N ALA A 517 -23.09 31.46 7.40
CA ALA A 517 -24.04 30.44 7.83
C ALA A 517 -23.83 30.13 9.31
N ALA A 518 -24.83 30.44 10.16
CA ALA A 518 -24.74 30.18 11.59
C ALA A 518 -24.55 28.68 11.86
N PRO A 519 -23.59 28.28 12.73
CA PRO A 519 -23.40 26.89 13.08
C PRO A 519 -24.63 26.33 13.81
N ASP A 520 -24.86 25.03 13.66
CA ASP A 520 -25.97 24.29 14.28
C ASP A 520 -25.49 22.92 14.80
N SER A 521 -26.43 22.05 15.17
CA SER A 521 -26.13 20.72 15.72
C SER A 521 -25.47 19.74 14.75
N THR A 522 -25.24 20.15 13.50
CA THR A 522 -24.47 19.39 12.50
C THR A 522 -23.05 19.94 12.32
N SER A 523 -22.77 21.14 12.84
CA SER A 523 -21.50 21.81 12.65
C SER A 523 -20.42 21.21 13.53
N GLU A 524 -19.44 20.54 12.93
CA GLU A 524 -18.23 20.15 13.64
C GLU A 524 -17.18 21.25 13.49
N TYR A 525 -16.51 21.56 14.60
CA TYR A 525 -15.60 22.67 14.69
C TYR A 525 -14.30 22.28 15.38
N VAL A 526 -13.26 23.06 15.10
CA VAL A 526 -12.00 23.08 15.84
C VAL A 526 -11.68 24.52 16.23
N ALA A 527 -11.18 24.73 17.44
CA ALA A 527 -10.86 26.05 17.96
C ALA A 527 -9.56 26.04 18.77
N VAL A 528 -8.85 27.16 18.69
CA VAL A 528 -7.58 27.40 19.39
C VAL A 528 -7.63 28.67 20.21
N THR A 529 -6.89 28.67 21.30
CA THR A 529 -6.66 29.81 22.17
C THR A 529 -5.66 30.79 21.55
N SER A 530 -5.53 31.98 22.13
CA SER A 530 -4.66 33.01 21.58
C SER A 530 -3.18 32.58 21.59
N GLY A 531 -2.54 32.60 20.42
CA GLY A 531 -1.14 32.23 20.24
C GLY A 531 -0.89 30.76 19.87
N ASN A 532 -1.95 29.96 19.76
CA ASN A 532 -1.90 28.61 19.21
C ASN A 532 -2.50 28.58 17.80
N ASP A 533 -2.12 27.55 17.03
CA ASP A 533 -2.59 27.36 15.66
C ASP A 533 -3.28 26.01 15.47
N ILE A 534 -4.29 26.00 14.61
CA ILE A 534 -4.89 24.77 14.12
C ILE A 534 -3.88 24.15 13.14
N VAL A 535 -3.50 22.89 13.38
CA VAL A 535 -2.52 22.17 12.57
C VAL A 535 -3.22 21.03 11.87
N VAL A 536 -3.00 20.90 10.57
CA VAL A 536 -3.56 19.85 9.75
C VAL A 536 -2.51 18.80 9.45
N THR A 537 -2.81 17.55 9.81
CA THR A 537 -1.98 16.43 9.37
C THR A 537 -2.45 16.00 7.99
N SER A 538 -1.62 16.18 6.97
CA SER A 538 -1.91 15.76 5.60
C SER A 538 -0.95 14.65 5.14
N ARG A 539 -1.42 13.80 4.24
CA ARG A 539 -0.65 12.64 3.72
C ARG A 539 -0.44 12.80 2.23
N ASP A 540 0.83 12.78 1.82
CA ASP A 540 1.25 12.75 0.42
C ASP A 540 1.65 11.34 0.00
N ARG A 541 1.19 10.94 -1.18
CA ARG A 541 1.58 9.68 -1.83
C ARG A 541 2.34 10.03 -3.09
N VAL A 542 3.59 9.62 -3.15
CA VAL A 542 4.43 9.80 -4.35
C VAL A 542 3.79 9.25 -5.63
N PHE A 543 3.01 8.18 -5.51
CA PHE A 543 2.30 7.51 -6.61
C PHE A 543 0.83 7.93 -6.72
N TRP A 544 0.42 9.07 -6.14
CA TRP A 544 -0.96 9.55 -6.20
C TRP A 544 -1.46 9.62 -7.66
N MET A 545 -2.54 8.89 -7.95
CA MET A 545 -3.15 8.64 -9.26
C MET A 545 -2.32 7.80 -10.24
N GLU A 546 -1.19 7.26 -9.84
CA GLU A 546 -0.38 6.35 -10.65
C GLU A 546 -0.62 4.88 -10.30
N GLU A 547 -1.43 4.53 -9.29
CA GLU A 547 -1.66 3.13 -8.91
C GLU A 547 -2.12 2.23 -10.08
N SER A 548 -2.81 2.80 -11.07
CA SER A 548 -3.26 2.09 -12.27
C SER A 548 -2.09 1.61 -13.15
N THR A 549 -0.92 2.25 -13.11
CA THR A 549 0.27 1.84 -13.88
C THR A 549 0.81 0.47 -13.45
N ALA A 550 0.45 0.01 -12.25
CA ALA A 550 0.71 -1.38 -11.85
C ALA A 550 0.06 -2.38 -12.84
N ALA A 551 -1.10 -2.06 -13.41
CA ALA A 551 -1.73 -2.87 -14.45
C ALA A 551 -0.88 -2.92 -15.74
N GLU A 552 -0.11 -1.88 -16.05
CA GLU A 552 0.82 -1.87 -17.19
C GLU A 552 2.02 -2.76 -16.91
N GLY A 553 2.67 -2.60 -15.75
CA GLY A 553 3.79 -3.44 -15.35
C GLY A 553 3.43 -4.94 -15.36
N PHE A 554 2.32 -5.32 -14.73
CA PHE A 554 1.89 -6.73 -14.75
C PHE A 554 1.34 -7.19 -16.12
N SER A 555 0.88 -6.29 -16.99
CA SER A 555 0.59 -6.60 -18.39
C SER A 555 1.87 -7.06 -19.11
N LEU A 556 3.00 -6.41 -18.86
CA LEU A 556 4.29 -6.77 -19.46
C LEU A 556 4.86 -8.06 -18.87
N TYR A 557 4.66 -8.35 -17.57
CA TYR A 557 5.10 -9.62 -16.98
C TYR A 557 4.52 -10.84 -17.70
N GLN A 558 3.26 -10.73 -18.14
CA GLN A 558 2.56 -11.78 -18.87
C GLN A 558 3.06 -11.96 -20.31
N ARG A 559 4.07 -11.20 -20.72
CA ARG A 559 4.70 -11.25 -22.04
C ARG A 559 6.23 -11.44 -21.94
N ALA A 560 6.76 -11.51 -20.72
CA ALA A 560 8.18 -11.53 -20.46
C ALA A 560 8.83 -12.83 -20.98
N GLU A 561 9.98 -12.68 -21.63
CA GLU A 561 10.80 -13.79 -22.12
C GLU A 561 12.04 -14.03 -21.24
N ASP A 562 12.47 -13.03 -20.47
CA ASP A 562 13.66 -13.08 -19.62
C ASP A 562 13.55 -12.20 -18.35
N VAL A 563 14.56 -12.26 -17.48
CA VAL A 563 14.60 -11.43 -16.26
C VAL A 563 14.74 -9.93 -16.53
N LEU A 564 15.21 -9.49 -17.70
CA LEU A 564 15.33 -8.08 -18.06
C LEU A 564 13.99 -7.49 -18.48
N ASP A 565 13.11 -8.27 -19.09
CA ASP A 565 11.71 -7.90 -19.30
C ASP A 565 10.98 -7.71 -17.96
N ILE A 566 11.21 -8.62 -17.00
CA ILE A 566 10.69 -8.48 -15.64
C ILE A 566 11.23 -7.20 -15.00
N ARG A 567 12.53 -6.92 -15.13
CA ARG A 567 13.13 -5.66 -14.64
C ARG A 567 12.46 -4.43 -15.23
N ALA A 568 12.33 -4.36 -16.56
CA ALA A 568 11.73 -3.22 -17.24
C ALA A 568 10.30 -2.97 -16.75
N ALA A 569 9.52 -4.04 -16.61
CA ALA A 569 8.15 -3.97 -16.13
C ALA A 569 8.04 -3.67 -14.63
N SER A 570 8.96 -4.16 -13.78
CA SER A 570 9.04 -3.84 -12.35
C SER A 570 9.21 -2.34 -12.13
N ARG A 571 9.97 -1.68 -13.00
CA ARG A 571 10.21 -0.23 -12.89
C ARG A 571 8.90 0.54 -13.06
N ILE A 572 8.04 0.20 -14.03
CA ILE A 572 6.75 0.89 -14.22
C ILE A 572 5.85 0.86 -12.97
N ILE A 573 5.99 -0.16 -12.11
CA ILE A 573 5.17 -0.30 -10.90
C ILE A 573 5.58 0.78 -9.87
N PRO A 574 4.66 1.69 -9.50
CA PRO A 574 4.99 2.88 -8.69
C PRO A 574 4.88 2.62 -7.18
N SER A 575 4.40 1.43 -6.83
CA SER A 575 4.18 0.95 -5.46
C SER A 575 5.37 0.14 -4.96
N THR A 576 5.47 -0.04 -3.65
CA THR A 576 6.63 -0.70 -3.01
C THR A 576 6.52 -2.22 -3.00
N HIS A 577 7.20 -2.90 -3.93
CA HIS A 577 7.31 -4.37 -3.99
C HIS A 577 8.73 -4.82 -4.30
N ASN A 578 9.07 -6.04 -3.89
CA ASN A 578 10.25 -6.75 -4.37
C ASN A 578 9.78 -7.86 -5.31
N PHE A 579 10.46 -8.02 -6.44
CA PHE A 579 10.24 -9.05 -7.42
C PHE A 579 11.47 -9.94 -7.50
N LEU A 580 11.27 -11.25 -7.43
CA LEU A 580 12.30 -12.23 -7.71
C LEU A 580 11.91 -12.97 -8.97
N SER A 581 12.86 -13.20 -9.86
CA SER A 581 12.62 -13.89 -11.12
C SER A 581 13.75 -14.82 -11.50
N ALA A 582 13.41 -15.88 -12.19
CA ALA A 582 14.34 -16.84 -12.76
C ALA A 582 13.90 -17.19 -14.19
N ASP A 583 14.82 -17.11 -15.14
CA ASP A 583 14.57 -17.51 -16.53
C ASP A 583 15.39 -18.74 -16.95
N ASN A 584 15.01 -19.32 -18.10
CA ASN A 584 15.71 -20.43 -18.73
C ASN A 584 16.52 -20.01 -19.97
N GLN A 585 16.85 -18.73 -20.11
CA GLN A 585 17.55 -18.16 -21.27
C GLN A 585 19.06 -18.35 -21.15
N THR A 586 19.83 -18.07 -22.20
CA THR A 586 21.30 -18.02 -22.04
C THR A 586 21.71 -16.90 -21.08
N PHE A 587 22.85 -17.07 -20.40
CA PHE A 587 23.42 -16.00 -19.56
C PHE A 587 23.45 -14.67 -20.30
N ASN A 588 22.87 -13.64 -19.69
CA ASN A 588 22.62 -12.34 -20.31
C ASN A 588 23.85 -11.40 -20.32
N GLY A 589 24.98 -11.82 -19.74
CA GLY A 589 26.20 -11.01 -19.68
C GLY A 589 26.28 -10.04 -18.50
N ILE A 590 25.28 -10.02 -17.61
CA ILE A 590 25.21 -9.13 -16.43
C ILE A 590 25.40 -9.98 -15.18
N GLY A 591 26.25 -9.50 -14.25
CA GLY A 591 26.56 -10.22 -13.01
C GLY A 591 27.62 -11.30 -13.21
N THR A 592 27.48 -12.43 -12.53
CA THR A 592 28.45 -13.54 -12.54
C THR A 592 27.83 -14.79 -13.17
N ASP A 593 28.47 -15.33 -14.20
CA ASP A 593 28.19 -16.69 -14.69
C ASP A 593 29.00 -17.69 -13.85
N LEU A 594 28.30 -18.59 -13.15
CA LEU A 594 28.91 -19.58 -12.26
C LEU A 594 29.31 -20.89 -12.97
N GLY A 595 29.07 -20.99 -14.29
CA GLY A 595 29.49 -22.12 -15.11
C GLY A 595 28.39 -22.87 -15.87
N SER A 596 27.10 -22.57 -15.66
CA SER A 596 25.99 -23.26 -16.32
C SER A 596 25.81 -22.79 -17.76
N GLY A 597 26.12 -21.51 -18.02
CA GLY A 597 25.81 -20.82 -19.27
C GLY A 597 24.31 -20.72 -19.59
N ILE A 598 23.43 -21.19 -18.69
CA ILE A 598 21.98 -21.25 -18.85
C ILE A 598 21.29 -20.73 -17.59
N GLY A 599 20.31 -19.88 -17.85
CA GLY A 599 19.37 -19.23 -16.97
C GLY A 599 19.95 -18.01 -16.26
N ASN A 600 19.08 -17.07 -15.94
CA ASN A 600 19.42 -15.88 -15.17
C ASN A 600 18.52 -15.77 -13.93
N THR A 601 19.05 -15.20 -12.86
CA THR A 601 18.30 -14.81 -11.66
C THR A 601 18.27 -13.30 -11.53
N GLY A 602 17.15 -12.78 -11.04
CA GLY A 602 16.89 -11.36 -10.89
C GLY A 602 16.17 -11.05 -9.59
N PHE A 603 16.63 -10.03 -8.89
CA PHE A 603 15.91 -9.38 -7.80
C PHE A 603 15.73 -7.91 -8.15
N PHE A 604 14.51 -7.39 -8.08
CA PHE A 604 14.16 -6.01 -8.43
C PHE A 604 13.17 -5.44 -7.43
N SER A 605 13.50 -4.33 -6.79
CA SER A 605 12.53 -3.53 -6.05
C SER A 605 11.83 -2.53 -6.98
N SER A 606 10.56 -2.25 -6.72
CA SER A 606 9.76 -1.24 -7.42
C SER A 606 9.32 -0.13 -6.46
N GLY A 607 8.95 1.01 -7.03
CA GLY A 607 8.41 2.15 -6.29
C GLY A 607 9.19 3.45 -6.51
N PHE A 608 8.67 4.51 -5.92
CA PHE A 608 9.28 5.84 -5.92
C PHE A 608 9.48 6.30 -4.48
N SER A 609 10.71 6.30 -3.97
CA SER A 609 10.99 6.77 -2.61
C SER A 609 11.74 8.09 -2.67
N ARG A 610 11.04 9.21 -2.57
CA ARG A 610 11.64 10.55 -2.76
C ARG A 610 12.69 10.86 -1.70
N ILE A 611 13.75 11.52 -2.12
CA ILE A 611 14.84 12.00 -1.27
C ILE A 611 14.58 13.47 -0.92
N ARG A 612 14.65 13.80 0.37
CA ARG A 612 14.62 15.18 0.85
C ARG A 612 15.94 15.87 0.45
N GLN A 613 15.85 17.06 -0.12
CA GLN A 613 16.94 17.89 -0.63
C GLN A 613 17.55 18.73 0.50
N GLY A 614 18.85 19.03 0.40
CA GLY A 614 19.52 19.97 1.31
C GLY A 614 19.81 19.46 2.73
N VAL A 615 19.70 18.15 2.98
CA VAL A 615 19.75 17.61 4.35
C VAL A 615 21.14 17.26 4.86
N SER A 616 21.53 17.94 5.94
CA SER A 616 21.59 17.27 7.24
C SER A 616 21.16 18.29 8.31
N PRO A 617 20.17 18.02 9.20
CA PRO A 617 19.32 16.83 9.36
C PRO A 617 17.82 17.15 9.63
N THR A 618 16.93 17.04 8.63
CA THR A 618 15.55 16.62 8.90
C THR A 618 15.54 15.10 8.94
N ASP A 619 14.98 14.55 10.00
CA ASP A 619 14.90 13.11 10.16
C ASP A 619 13.79 12.54 9.28
N THR A 620 14.11 11.61 8.37
CA THR A 620 13.12 11.01 7.45
C THR A 620 12.07 10.15 8.18
N ARG A 621 12.25 9.90 9.48
CA ARG A 621 11.30 9.26 10.37
C ARG A 621 10.22 10.21 10.91
N LEU A 622 10.36 11.53 10.72
CA LEU A 622 9.44 12.55 11.24
C LEU A 622 8.68 13.27 10.12
N PRO A 623 7.47 13.81 10.40
CA PRO A 623 6.68 14.56 9.43
C PRO A 623 7.43 15.79 8.89
N LEU A 624 6.98 16.28 7.73
CA LEU A 624 7.41 17.53 7.14
C LEU A 624 6.60 18.70 7.72
N ASP A 625 7.24 19.85 7.91
CA ASP A 625 6.63 21.07 8.45
C ASP A 625 5.54 21.63 7.52
N GLY A 626 5.61 21.43 6.21
CA GLY A 626 4.61 21.92 5.25
C GLY A 626 4.62 23.44 5.02
N THR A 627 5.16 24.22 5.97
CA THR A 627 5.22 25.69 5.91
C THR A 627 6.38 26.28 5.10
N VAL A 628 7.30 25.44 4.59
CA VAL A 628 8.47 25.87 3.79
C VAL A 628 8.53 25.15 2.45
N ALA A 629 9.28 25.72 1.50
CA ALA A 629 9.47 25.14 0.16
C ALA A 629 9.77 23.64 0.24
N SER A 630 9.01 22.83 -0.51
CA SER A 630 9.09 21.38 -0.44
C SER A 630 10.53 20.90 -0.61
N GLU A 631 11.02 20.22 0.43
CA GLU A 631 12.32 19.55 0.41
C GLU A 631 12.35 18.41 -0.62
N LEU A 632 11.26 18.04 -1.27
CA LEU A 632 11.23 16.91 -2.20
C LEU A 632 11.53 17.33 -3.65
N VAL A 633 11.27 18.60 -4.00
CA VAL A 633 11.35 19.08 -5.40
C VAL A 633 12.78 19.51 -5.73
N VAL A 634 13.36 18.90 -6.76
CA VAL A 634 14.71 19.24 -7.28
C VAL A 634 14.63 20.40 -8.27
N VAL A 635 13.72 20.29 -9.24
CA VAL A 635 13.44 21.33 -10.23
C VAL A 635 11.95 21.30 -10.56
N SER A 636 11.39 22.47 -10.85
CA SER A 636 10.02 22.62 -11.33
C SER A 636 10.02 23.56 -12.54
N GLY A 637 9.01 23.44 -13.40
CA GLY A 637 8.98 24.22 -14.62
C GLY A 637 7.65 24.14 -15.37
N THR A 638 7.69 24.66 -16.58
CA THR A 638 6.56 24.62 -17.52
C THR A 638 7.03 23.92 -18.77
N VAL A 639 6.29 22.92 -19.22
CA VAL A 639 6.58 22.16 -20.44
C VAL A 639 6.61 23.12 -21.63
N GLY A 640 7.75 23.18 -22.33
CA GLY A 640 7.87 23.88 -23.61
C GLY A 640 7.33 23.05 -24.76
N SER A 641 7.68 21.76 -24.79
CA SER A 641 7.11 20.74 -25.69
C SER A 641 7.36 19.33 -25.14
N ALA A 642 6.58 18.36 -25.59
CA ALA A 642 6.80 16.95 -25.27
C ALA A 642 6.54 16.04 -26.48
N THR A 643 7.17 14.87 -26.49
CA THR A 643 6.78 13.72 -27.30
C THR A 643 6.31 12.61 -26.37
N VAL A 644 5.93 11.43 -26.90
CA VAL A 644 5.55 10.29 -26.04
C VAL A 644 6.64 9.91 -25.03
N GLY A 645 7.93 10.04 -25.36
CA GLY A 645 9.04 9.64 -24.48
C GLY A 645 9.99 10.77 -24.07
N THR A 646 9.62 12.04 -24.29
CA THR A 646 10.48 13.19 -23.95
C THR A 646 9.70 14.38 -23.40
N LEU A 647 10.36 15.21 -22.61
CA LEU A 647 9.86 16.49 -22.11
C LEU A 647 10.95 17.55 -22.28
N THR A 648 10.61 18.72 -22.82
CA THR A 648 11.54 19.83 -23.10
C THR A 648 11.19 21.07 -22.27
N ASP A 649 12.20 21.65 -21.61
CA ASP A 649 12.18 22.98 -20.98
C ASP A 649 13.60 23.54 -21.07
N ALA A 650 13.79 24.52 -21.97
CA ALA A 650 15.13 24.93 -22.41
C ALA A 650 15.95 25.56 -21.27
N GLY A 651 17.12 24.99 -21.02
CA GLY A 651 18.07 25.39 -19.97
C GLY A 651 17.69 24.97 -18.55
N ASN A 652 16.52 24.37 -18.34
CA ASN A 652 16.04 24.08 -16.97
C ASN A 652 16.65 22.80 -16.38
N PHE A 653 17.32 21.97 -17.18
CA PHE A 653 17.89 20.68 -16.75
C PHE A 653 19.43 20.68 -16.65
N MET A 654 20.07 21.85 -16.75
CA MET A 654 21.53 21.96 -16.77
C MET A 654 22.21 21.78 -15.40
N SER A 655 21.44 21.73 -14.31
CA SER A 655 21.97 21.72 -12.94
C SER A 655 22.44 20.35 -12.45
N ALA A 656 22.05 19.25 -13.11
CA ALA A 656 22.40 17.89 -12.69
C ALA A 656 22.32 16.88 -13.85
N ASP A 657 22.97 15.72 -13.65
CA ASP A 657 22.76 14.52 -14.46
C ASP A 657 21.65 13.68 -13.81
N TYR A 658 20.57 13.48 -14.55
CA TYR A 658 19.38 12.76 -14.11
C TYR A 658 19.34 11.31 -14.60
N SER A 659 20.42 10.82 -15.21
CA SER A 659 20.52 9.44 -15.70
C SER A 659 20.54 8.43 -14.53
N PRO A 660 19.88 7.26 -14.66
CA PRO A 660 19.86 6.26 -13.61
C PRO A 660 21.23 5.58 -13.47
N PRO A 661 21.52 4.98 -12.30
CA PRO A 661 22.74 4.21 -12.11
C PRO A 661 22.72 2.90 -12.94
N ALA A 662 23.83 2.16 -12.92
CA ALA A 662 23.94 0.89 -13.65
C ALA A 662 22.93 -0.17 -13.18
N VAL A 663 22.55 -1.09 -14.07
CA VAL A 663 21.54 -2.17 -13.88
C VAL A 663 21.81 -3.14 -12.71
N ASN A 664 23.03 -3.16 -12.18
CA ASN A 664 23.42 -4.00 -11.04
C ASN A 664 23.94 -3.16 -9.88
N PHE A 665 23.48 -1.91 -9.78
CA PHE A 665 24.09 -0.89 -8.90
C PHE A 665 24.20 -1.34 -7.45
N ARG A 666 23.17 -1.98 -6.86
CA ARG A 666 23.23 -2.40 -5.44
C ARG A 666 24.12 -3.60 -5.20
N LEU A 667 24.23 -4.51 -6.17
CA LEU A 667 25.23 -5.58 -6.12
C LEU A 667 26.65 -5.00 -6.16
N ASP A 668 26.87 -4.04 -7.06
CA ASP A 668 28.19 -3.44 -7.29
C ASP A 668 28.55 -2.39 -6.21
N ASN A 669 27.56 -1.79 -5.55
CA ASN A 669 27.71 -0.70 -4.57
C ASN A 669 26.86 -0.94 -3.31
N PRO A 670 27.10 -2.02 -2.53
CA PRO A 670 26.22 -2.45 -1.44
C PRO A 670 26.13 -1.48 -0.26
N THR A 671 27.05 -0.50 -0.20
CA THR A 671 27.15 0.51 0.87
C THR A 671 26.66 1.90 0.45
N LEU A 672 26.23 2.07 -0.80
CA LEU A 672 25.71 3.34 -1.30
C LEU A 672 24.21 3.22 -1.57
N GLN A 673 23.43 4.23 -1.16
CA GLN A 673 22.00 4.26 -1.44
C GLN A 673 21.72 4.51 -2.93
N GLY A 674 22.51 5.40 -3.55
CA GLY A 674 22.28 5.80 -4.94
C GLY A 674 20.97 6.55 -5.10
N SER A 675 20.85 7.20 -6.26
CA SER A 675 19.70 8.03 -6.59
C SER A 675 19.28 7.83 -8.04
N GLU A 676 17.99 7.94 -8.28
CA GLU A 676 17.35 8.06 -9.58
C GLU A 676 16.47 9.32 -9.58
N TYR A 677 15.94 9.70 -10.73
CA TYR A 677 15.04 10.85 -10.83
C TYR A 677 13.76 10.49 -11.56
N ILE A 678 12.66 11.10 -11.09
CA ILE A 678 11.35 11.01 -11.71
C ILE A 678 10.85 12.41 -12.05
N VAL A 679 10.03 12.51 -13.08
CA VAL A 679 9.28 13.72 -13.44
C VAL A 679 7.79 13.45 -13.32
N THR A 680 7.06 14.33 -12.61
CA THR A 680 5.61 14.27 -12.46
C THR A 680 4.98 15.51 -13.07
N ILE A 681 3.93 15.32 -13.87
CA ILE A 681 3.11 16.44 -14.36
C ILE A 681 2.17 16.89 -13.24
N THR A 682 2.31 18.14 -12.81
CA THR A 682 1.55 18.72 -11.68
C THR A 682 0.40 19.61 -12.12
N GLY A 683 0.28 19.94 -13.40
CA GLY A 683 -0.86 20.67 -13.96
C GLY A 683 -0.98 20.52 -15.48
N GLY A 684 -2.21 20.56 -16.01
CA GLY A 684 -2.49 20.46 -17.45
C GLY A 684 -2.96 19.08 -17.94
N ASP A 685 -2.72 18.79 -19.22
CA ASP A 685 -3.28 17.61 -19.92
C ASP A 685 -2.70 16.29 -19.41
N GLY A 686 -1.41 16.29 -19.04
CA GLY A 686 -0.72 15.09 -18.54
C GLY A 686 -0.86 14.83 -17.04
N TYR A 687 -1.74 15.55 -16.33
CA TYR A 687 -1.78 15.62 -14.86
C TYR A 687 -1.64 14.28 -14.13
N LYS A 688 -0.71 14.27 -13.17
CA LYS A 688 -0.28 13.20 -12.28
C LYS A 688 0.43 11.99 -12.89
N GLN A 689 0.64 11.98 -14.21
CA GLN A 689 1.58 11.02 -14.79
C GLN A 689 2.98 11.25 -14.23
N THR A 690 3.63 10.17 -13.77
CA THR A 690 4.98 10.19 -13.24
C THR A 690 5.85 9.25 -14.05
N ARG A 691 7.04 9.71 -14.45
CA ARG A 691 7.95 8.93 -15.29
C ARG A 691 9.37 8.92 -14.77
N ARG A 692 10.06 7.78 -14.85
CA ARG A 692 11.52 7.75 -14.61
C ARG A 692 12.25 8.44 -15.74
N ILE A 693 13.29 9.17 -15.37
CA ILE A 693 14.17 9.85 -16.31
C ILE A 693 15.28 8.87 -16.70
N ALA A 694 15.37 8.56 -17.99
CA ALA A 694 16.42 7.71 -18.56
C ALA A 694 17.73 8.47 -18.80
N SER A 695 17.62 9.75 -19.16
CA SER A 695 18.77 10.66 -19.34
C SER A 695 18.27 12.10 -19.54
N ASN A 696 19.18 13.07 -19.46
CA ASN A 696 18.89 14.46 -19.79
C ASN A 696 19.98 15.12 -20.64
N THR A 697 19.57 16.17 -21.36
CA THR A 697 20.43 17.25 -21.83
C THR A 697 20.12 18.51 -21.02
N ASP A 698 20.79 19.63 -21.28
CA ASP A 698 20.46 20.91 -20.65
C ASP A 698 19.00 21.36 -20.90
N ASP A 699 18.39 20.91 -22.00
CA ASP A 699 17.09 21.38 -22.50
C ASP A 699 15.96 20.34 -22.46
N ALA A 700 16.29 19.05 -22.32
CA ALA A 700 15.30 17.99 -22.43
C ALA A 700 15.59 16.77 -21.55
N LEU A 701 14.51 16.15 -21.07
CA LEU A 701 14.47 14.84 -20.42
C LEU A 701 14.07 13.77 -21.44
N THR A 702 14.75 12.62 -21.40
CA THR A 702 14.33 11.37 -22.03
C THR A 702 13.80 10.44 -20.95
N LEU A 703 12.68 9.78 -21.20
CA LEU A 703 11.97 8.96 -20.21
C LEU A 703 12.22 7.47 -20.44
N GLU A 704 12.15 6.68 -19.37
CA GLU A 704 12.22 5.22 -19.46
C GLU A 704 10.95 4.60 -20.03
N GLU A 705 9.80 5.25 -19.79
CA GLU A 705 8.51 4.82 -20.30
C GLU A 705 7.70 5.98 -20.88
N ASP A 706 6.88 5.68 -21.89
CA ASP A 706 6.10 6.69 -22.61
C ASP A 706 4.98 7.27 -21.72
N TRP A 707 4.65 8.54 -21.95
CA TRP A 707 3.41 9.13 -21.47
C TRP A 707 2.20 8.42 -22.09
N GLY A 708 1.20 8.09 -21.27
CA GLY A 708 -0.09 7.65 -21.81
C GLY A 708 -0.89 8.80 -22.43
N VAL A 709 -0.75 10.00 -21.86
CA VAL A 709 -1.20 11.28 -22.45
C VAL A 709 0.00 12.20 -22.54
N THR A 710 0.44 12.54 -23.75
CA THR A 710 1.58 13.44 -23.95
C THR A 710 1.28 14.83 -23.37
N PRO A 711 2.13 15.37 -22.47
CA PRO A 711 1.96 16.70 -21.89
C PRO A 711 1.94 17.81 -22.96
N SER A 712 1.12 18.82 -22.73
CA SER A 712 0.99 19.98 -23.62
C SER A 712 1.96 21.09 -23.25
N ALA A 713 2.30 21.96 -24.21
CA ALA A 713 3.04 23.17 -23.92
C ALA A 713 2.22 24.05 -22.95
N GLY A 714 2.82 24.44 -21.83
CA GLY A 714 2.13 25.14 -20.73
C GLY A 714 1.76 24.24 -19.54
N ASP A 715 1.84 22.91 -19.68
CA ASP A 715 1.68 21.99 -18.55
C ASP A 715 2.78 22.23 -17.51
N LEU A 716 2.48 21.98 -16.25
CA LEU A 716 3.43 22.14 -15.15
C LEU A 716 4.03 20.81 -14.76
N TYR A 717 5.29 20.81 -14.37
CA TYR A 717 5.98 19.60 -13.92
C TYR A 717 6.91 19.86 -12.75
N GLU A 718 7.19 18.79 -12.01
CA GLU A 718 8.20 18.74 -10.97
C GLU A 718 9.07 17.50 -11.15
N VAL A 719 10.37 17.66 -10.92
CA VAL A 719 11.33 16.58 -10.87
C VAL A 719 11.67 16.31 -9.41
N TYR A 720 11.61 15.05 -9.02
CA TYR A 720 12.00 14.58 -7.70
C TYR A 720 13.19 13.63 -7.83
N GLU A 721 14.13 13.76 -6.91
CA GLU A 721 15.13 12.72 -6.67
C GLU A 721 14.46 11.60 -5.88
N ILE A 722 14.71 10.36 -6.26
CA ILE A 722 14.27 9.16 -5.54
C ILE A 722 15.48 8.28 -5.23
N VAL A 723 15.35 7.46 -4.20
CA VAL A 723 16.29 6.37 -3.94
C VAL A 723 16.40 5.48 -5.18
N ALA A 724 17.63 5.11 -5.57
CA ALA A 724 17.83 4.10 -6.60
C ALA A 724 17.25 2.75 -6.12
N MET A 725 16.28 2.24 -6.88
CA MET A 725 15.58 1.00 -6.53
C MET A 725 16.56 -0.18 -6.50
N PRO A 726 16.58 -0.94 -5.40
CA PRO A 726 17.50 -2.05 -5.30
C PRO A 726 17.32 -3.13 -6.37
N GLU A 727 18.43 -3.57 -6.93
CA GLU A 727 18.45 -4.63 -7.93
C GLU A 727 19.71 -5.48 -7.83
N ALA A 728 19.56 -6.77 -8.17
CA ALA A 728 20.67 -7.69 -8.34
C ALA A 728 20.35 -8.71 -9.43
N ILE A 729 21.24 -8.81 -10.42
CA ILE A 729 21.17 -9.80 -11.50
C ILE A 729 22.38 -10.72 -11.40
N ASN A 730 22.13 -12.04 -11.43
CA ASN A 730 23.13 -13.10 -11.35
C ASN A 730 24.19 -12.82 -10.27
N PRO A 731 23.79 -12.72 -8.99
CA PRO A 731 24.68 -12.30 -7.92
C PRO A 731 25.76 -13.36 -7.69
N SER A 732 27.00 -12.94 -7.37
CA SER A 732 28.17 -13.84 -7.35
C SER A 732 28.09 -15.05 -6.41
N GLN A 733 27.29 -14.98 -5.35
CA GLN A 733 27.05 -16.11 -4.45
C GLN A 733 26.07 -17.15 -5.04
N GLY A 734 25.32 -16.77 -6.07
CA GLY A 734 24.36 -17.60 -6.80
C GLY A 734 23.04 -17.87 -6.09
N TYR A 735 22.70 -17.08 -5.06
CA TYR A 735 21.45 -17.18 -4.33
C TYR A 735 21.04 -15.85 -3.70
N THR A 736 19.73 -15.66 -3.51
CA THR A 736 19.17 -14.60 -2.66
C THR A 736 17.97 -15.13 -1.88
N ALA A 737 17.60 -14.45 -0.81
CA ALA A 737 16.36 -14.71 -0.10
C ALA A 737 15.77 -13.40 0.39
N ASN A 738 14.45 -13.29 0.38
CA ASN A 738 13.77 -12.13 0.91
C ASN A 738 12.64 -12.59 1.83
N TRP A 739 12.50 -11.92 2.97
CA TRP A 739 11.34 -12.04 3.85
C TRP A 739 10.84 -10.68 4.29
N ASN A 740 10.60 -9.79 3.33
CA ASN A 740 10.29 -8.39 3.57
C ASN A 740 11.38 -7.64 4.36
N ASN A 741 12.61 -8.16 4.33
CA ASN A 741 13.80 -7.49 4.83
C ASN A 741 14.35 -6.52 3.77
N LYS A 742 15.37 -5.76 4.17
CA LYS A 742 16.08 -4.80 3.33
C LYS A 742 16.65 -5.49 2.10
N ALA A 743 16.75 -4.77 1.00
CA ALA A 743 17.37 -5.31 -0.20
C ALA A 743 18.91 -5.38 -0.10
N ALA A 744 19.52 -4.32 0.45
CA ALA A 744 20.98 -4.14 0.59
C ALA A 744 21.33 -3.43 1.90
N THR A 745 22.61 -3.37 2.27
CA THR A 745 23.06 -2.77 3.56
C THR A 745 22.79 -1.27 3.63
N ALA A 746 22.89 -0.56 2.51
CA ALA A 746 22.61 0.87 2.46
C ALA A 746 21.12 1.21 2.53
N ASP A 747 20.23 0.23 2.30
CA ASP A 747 18.77 0.41 2.25
C ASP A 747 18.21 0.85 3.62
N ASP A 748 17.48 1.96 3.62
CA ASP A 748 16.81 2.55 4.79
C ASP A 748 15.38 2.02 4.97
N GLY A 749 14.97 1.06 4.13
CA GLY A 749 13.73 0.32 4.27
C GLY A 749 13.52 -0.24 5.68
N ARG A 750 12.26 -0.21 6.15
CA ARG A 750 11.89 -0.93 7.38
C ARG A 750 12.07 -2.44 7.19
N LEU A 751 12.14 -3.14 8.31
CA LEU A 751 12.19 -4.60 8.35
C LEU A 751 10.84 -5.14 8.80
N PHE A 752 10.24 -6.02 8.00
CA PHE A 752 9.07 -6.77 8.41
C PHE A 752 9.43 -8.23 8.67
N GLY A 753 8.63 -8.90 9.49
CA GLY A 753 8.77 -10.33 9.70
C GLY A 753 9.91 -10.76 10.64
N ARG A 754 10.11 -12.07 10.69
CA ARG A 754 11.04 -12.72 11.62
C ARG A 754 12.40 -12.83 10.94
N GLN A 755 13.23 -11.79 11.03
CA GLN A 755 14.58 -11.71 10.44
C GLN A 755 15.39 -13.00 10.59
N GLN A 756 15.28 -13.64 11.76
CA GLN A 756 15.93 -14.92 12.09
C GLN A 756 15.62 -16.06 11.11
N ARG A 757 14.43 -16.05 10.51
CA ARG A 757 14.04 -17.02 9.50
C ARG A 757 14.66 -16.73 8.14
N ASP A 758 14.83 -15.46 7.77
CA ASP A 758 15.57 -15.05 6.56
C ASP A 758 17.04 -15.45 6.67
N ILE A 759 17.66 -15.19 7.82
CA ILE A 759 19.02 -15.67 8.14
C ILE A 759 19.11 -17.18 7.97
N PHE A 760 18.13 -17.92 8.51
CA PHE A 760 18.09 -19.37 8.34
C PHE A 760 18.01 -19.79 6.87
N ILE A 761 17.19 -19.13 6.05
CA ILE A 761 17.10 -19.43 4.61
C ILE A 761 18.46 -19.18 3.96
N LEU A 762 19.06 -18.00 4.16
CA LEU A 762 20.34 -17.63 3.57
C LEU A 762 21.47 -18.58 3.96
N GLU A 763 21.55 -18.98 5.23
CA GLU A 763 22.54 -19.96 5.70
C GLU A 763 22.34 -21.34 5.07
N ARG A 764 21.09 -21.77 4.89
CA ARG A 764 20.78 -23.04 4.22
C ARG A 764 21.22 -22.98 2.77
N LEU A 765 20.82 -21.93 2.04
CA LEU A 765 21.19 -21.73 0.63
C LEU A 765 22.72 -21.69 0.47
N ALA A 766 23.42 -21.01 1.37
CA ALA A 766 24.87 -20.92 1.37
C ALA A 766 25.58 -22.28 1.60
N ALA A 767 24.99 -23.15 2.43
CA ALA A 767 25.61 -24.41 2.84
C ALA A 767 25.68 -25.48 1.75
N ASP A 768 24.84 -25.38 0.71
CA ASP A 768 24.79 -26.35 -0.38
C ASP A 768 24.87 -25.67 -1.75
N SER A 769 25.73 -26.21 -2.61
CA SER A 769 25.95 -25.75 -3.97
C SER A 769 25.35 -26.68 -5.04
N ASN A 770 24.56 -27.69 -4.66
CA ASN A 770 23.87 -28.59 -5.59
C ASN A 770 22.52 -29.07 -5.02
N TRP A 771 21.56 -28.15 -4.99
CA TRP A 771 20.21 -28.32 -4.46
C TRP A 771 19.37 -29.28 -5.28
N THR A 772 18.73 -30.21 -4.56
CA THR A 772 17.73 -31.13 -5.08
C THR A 772 16.31 -30.66 -4.78
N ARG A 773 15.32 -31.20 -5.51
CA ARG A 773 13.90 -30.95 -5.20
C ARG A 773 13.48 -31.40 -3.80
N ASP A 774 14.13 -32.41 -3.23
CA ASP A 774 13.82 -32.87 -1.86
C ASP A 774 14.36 -31.90 -0.81
N GLU A 775 15.56 -31.35 -1.00
CA GLU A 775 16.11 -30.27 -0.16
C GLU A 775 15.27 -29.01 -0.27
N GLN A 776 14.82 -28.65 -1.47
CA GLN A 776 13.88 -27.55 -1.71
C GLN A 776 12.60 -27.71 -0.88
N ARG A 777 11.96 -28.89 -0.95
CA ARG A 777 10.74 -29.18 -0.16
C ARG A 777 11.02 -29.17 1.33
N GLN A 778 12.19 -29.66 1.75
CA GLN A 778 12.56 -29.71 3.14
C GLN A 778 12.87 -28.32 3.72
N LEU A 779 13.53 -27.44 2.95
CA LEU A 779 13.74 -26.04 3.32
C LEU A 779 12.41 -25.37 3.66
N ASN A 780 11.41 -25.48 2.76
CA ASN A 780 10.10 -24.85 2.98
C ASN A 780 9.38 -25.40 4.23
N LYS A 781 9.51 -26.71 4.51
CA LYS A 781 8.99 -27.31 5.74
C LYS A 781 9.73 -26.82 6.98
N ASP A 782 11.05 -26.70 6.92
CA ASP A 782 11.88 -26.21 8.00
C ASP A 782 11.51 -24.75 8.33
N VAL A 783 11.41 -23.91 7.30
CA VAL A 783 11.02 -22.50 7.38
C VAL A 783 9.64 -22.33 8.01
N ALA A 784 8.65 -23.14 7.59
CA ALA A 784 7.30 -23.13 8.17
C ALA A 784 7.30 -23.53 9.65
N GLY A 785 8.20 -24.42 10.07
CA GLY A 785 8.35 -24.88 11.45
C GLY A 785 9.07 -23.91 12.39
N LEU A 786 9.60 -22.79 11.89
CA LEU A 786 10.22 -21.75 12.71
C LEU A 786 9.12 -20.88 13.35
N ASP A 787 8.72 -21.08 14.61
CA ASP A 787 7.80 -20.13 15.25
C ASP A 787 8.50 -18.80 15.64
N GLY A 788 7.75 -17.84 16.18
CA GLY A 788 8.23 -16.46 16.45
C GLY A 788 8.48 -16.19 17.91
N LYS A 789 8.26 -17.19 18.75
CA LYS A 789 8.45 -17.12 20.19
C LYS A 789 9.58 -18.06 20.65
N GLY A 790 10.15 -18.86 19.75
CA GLY A 790 10.97 -20.04 20.06
C GLY A 790 12.43 -20.00 19.57
N LYS A 791 12.90 -18.88 19.01
CA LYS A 791 14.25 -18.78 18.41
C LYS A 791 15.01 -17.48 18.67
N PHE A 792 14.51 -16.63 19.57
CA PHE A 792 15.30 -15.49 20.08
C PHE A 792 16.61 -15.97 20.72
N GLY A 793 16.61 -17.19 21.29
CA GLY A 793 17.76 -17.81 21.93
C GLY A 793 19.07 -17.70 21.14
N ARG A 794 19.10 -18.10 19.87
CA ARG A 794 20.32 -18.12 19.04
C ARG A 794 21.12 -16.82 19.03
N TYR A 795 20.42 -15.68 19.00
CA TYR A 795 21.07 -14.36 18.92
C TYR A 795 21.10 -13.65 20.29
N LEU A 796 20.10 -13.92 21.13
CA LEU A 796 19.97 -13.29 22.44
C LEU A 796 20.84 -13.96 23.51
N ILE A 797 20.98 -15.30 23.50
CA ILE A 797 21.72 -16.04 24.52
C ILE A 797 23.19 -15.62 24.59
N PRO A 798 23.93 -15.48 23.47
CA PRO A 798 25.30 -14.96 23.52
C PRO A 798 25.38 -13.55 24.11
N ARG A 799 24.46 -12.66 23.74
CA ARG A 799 24.40 -11.28 24.26
C ARG A 799 23.99 -11.22 25.72
N LEU A 800 23.07 -12.09 26.14
CA LEU A 800 22.65 -12.24 27.52
C LEU A 800 23.81 -12.77 28.37
N ARG A 801 24.60 -13.70 27.84
CA ARG A 801 25.86 -14.13 28.46
C ARG A 801 26.85 -12.98 28.58
N GLU A 802 27.10 -12.22 27.52
CA GLU A 802 27.98 -11.04 27.56
C GLU A 802 27.52 -10.03 28.62
N ALA A 803 26.21 -9.74 28.67
CA ALA A 803 25.62 -8.85 29.66
C ALA A 803 25.81 -9.39 31.08
N VAL A 804 25.46 -10.65 31.35
CA VAL A 804 25.62 -11.29 32.67
C VAL A 804 27.08 -11.35 33.09
N VAL A 805 28.02 -11.58 32.17
CA VAL A 805 29.47 -11.50 32.44
C VAL A 805 29.89 -10.06 32.78
N GLY A 806 29.35 -9.07 32.08
CA GLY A 806 29.68 -7.66 32.26
C GLY A 806 29.13 -7.04 33.55
N VAL A 807 27.89 -7.35 33.92
CA VAL A 807 27.22 -6.77 35.11
C VAL A 807 27.16 -7.70 36.32
N GLY A 808 27.48 -8.99 36.14
CA GLY A 808 27.35 -10.04 37.14
C GLY A 808 25.92 -10.58 37.26
N ASN A 809 25.76 -11.76 37.87
CA ASN A 809 24.45 -12.41 38.07
C ASN A 809 23.60 -11.80 39.22
N GLY A 810 23.98 -10.63 39.73
CA GLY A 810 23.31 -9.99 40.88
C GLY A 810 23.32 -10.81 42.18
N GLY A 811 24.20 -11.82 42.30
CA GLY A 811 24.24 -12.73 43.45
C GLY A 811 23.21 -13.87 43.39
N ASN A 812 22.52 -14.07 42.26
CA ASN A 812 21.52 -15.11 42.08
C ASN A 812 22.03 -16.23 41.16
N GLY A 813 22.49 -17.34 41.75
CA GLY A 813 23.00 -18.51 41.00
C GLY A 813 21.98 -19.21 40.10
N ALA A 814 20.68 -18.89 40.20
CA ALA A 814 19.68 -19.36 39.25
C ALA A 814 19.86 -18.75 37.85
N VAL A 815 20.45 -17.56 37.75
CA VAL A 815 20.73 -16.90 36.45
C VAL A 815 21.71 -17.74 35.63
N ASP A 816 22.79 -18.22 36.25
CA ASP A 816 23.80 -19.04 35.56
C ASP A 816 23.24 -20.42 35.16
N THR A 817 22.50 -21.07 36.07
CA THR A 817 21.88 -22.38 35.81
C THR A 817 20.88 -22.30 34.65
N VAL A 818 20.10 -21.21 34.58
CA VAL A 818 19.13 -20.99 33.51
C VAL A 818 19.84 -20.66 32.19
N LEU A 819 20.88 -19.84 32.22
CA LEU A 819 21.65 -19.49 31.03
C LEU A 819 22.32 -20.74 30.43
N GLU A 820 22.89 -21.62 31.26
CA GLU A 820 23.44 -22.92 30.82
C GLU A 820 22.37 -23.83 30.20
N ALA A 821 21.16 -23.86 30.76
CA ALA A 821 20.06 -24.64 30.22
C ALA A 821 19.57 -24.11 28.86
N LEU A 822 19.51 -22.78 28.71
CA LEU A 822 19.19 -22.12 27.44
C LEU A 822 20.23 -22.44 26.36
N GLU A 823 21.52 -22.39 26.71
CA GLU A 823 22.62 -22.74 25.79
C GLU A 823 22.63 -24.21 25.39
N ALA A 824 22.33 -25.11 26.32
CA ALA A 824 22.21 -26.54 26.02
C ALA A 824 21.03 -26.84 25.07
N HIS A 825 19.98 -26.02 25.13
CA HIS A 825 18.82 -26.12 24.24
C HIS A 825 19.08 -25.52 22.84
N ASP A 826 20.10 -24.66 22.69
CA ASP A 826 20.46 -23.97 21.44
C ASP A 826 21.46 -24.77 20.55
N ALA A 827 22.04 -25.87 21.06
CA ALA A 827 23.03 -26.66 20.33
C ALA A 827 22.43 -27.64 19.27
N ALA A 828 22.90 -27.54 18.02
CA ALA A 828 22.62 -28.41 16.86
C ALA A 828 22.82 -29.94 17.14
N PRO A 829 22.20 -30.91 16.39
CA PRO A 829 21.84 -30.84 14.96
C PRO A 829 20.38 -31.18 14.60
N PHE A 830 19.52 -31.49 15.57
CA PHE A 830 18.10 -31.72 15.33
C PHE A 830 17.33 -30.50 15.82
N PHE A 831 17.27 -29.48 14.96
CA PHE A 831 16.42 -28.30 15.11
C PHE A 831 14.98 -28.74 15.43
N GLY A 832 14.64 -28.75 16.72
CA GLY A 832 13.54 -29.51 17.31
C GLY A 832 12.21 -29.37 16.59
N ARG A 833 11.90 -30.34 15.73
CA ARG A 833 10.56 -30.53 15.18
C ARG A 833 9.61 -30.90 16.30
N GLY A 834 9.04 -29.90 16.94
CA GLY A 834 7.73 -30.03 17.55
C GLY A 834 6.64 -29.94 16.48
N PHE A 835 6.61 -30.85 15.48
CA PHE A 835 5.32 -31.21 14.87
C PHE A 835 4.60 -32.11 15.87
N ILE A 836 4.29 -31.51 17.01
CA ILE A 836 3.27 -31.97 17.92
C ILE A 836 2.00 -31.38 17.34
N ASP A 837 1.06 -32.26 17.01
CA ASP A 837 -0.35 -31.97 16.81
C ASP A 837 -0.75 -30.58 17.40
N PRO A 838 -1.31 -29.64 16.61
CA PRO A 838 -1.69 -28.31 17.09
C PRO A 838 -2.65 -28.34 18.30
N VAL A 839 -3.24 -29.49 18.63
CA VAL A 839 -4.03 -29.72 19.84
C VAL A 839 -3.17 -29.88 21.11
N SER A 840 -1.89 -30.26 21.01
CA SER A 840 -1.00 -30.49 22.16
C SER A 840 0.17 -29.51 22.31
N ALA A 841 0.41 -28.64 21.31
CA ALA A 841 1.41 -27.58 21.38
C ALA A 841 1.10 -26.46 22.41
N THR A 842 -0.13 -26.40 22.94
CA THR A 842 -0.53 -25.45 23.99
C THR A 842 0.09 -25.74 25.37
N THR A 843 1.03 -26.67 25.48
CA THR A 843 1.59 -27.13 26.77
C THR A 843 3.09 -26.89 26.95
N ILE A 844 3.79 -26.32 25.97
CA ILE A 844 5.25 -26.08 26.05
C ILE A 844 5.51 -24.57 26.18
N GLU A 845 5.15 -24.01 27.34
CA GLU A 845 5.21 -22.58 27.69
C GLU A 845 6.58 -22.13 28.27
N GLY A 846 7.70 -22.81 27.97
CA GLY A 846 8.98 -22.55 28.64
C GLY A 846 9.54 -21.13 28.44
N GLU A 847 9.64 -20.68 27.18
CA GLU A 847 10.27 -19.39 26.83
C GLU A 847 9.36 -18.19 27.14
N VAL A 848 8.05 -18.32 26.93
CA VAL A 848 7.06 -17.26 27.23
C VAL A 848 6.91 -17.04 28.73
N THR A 849 6.91 -18.11 29.53
CA THR A 849 6.89 -18.02 30.99
C THR A 849 8.16 -17.33 31.52
N PHE A 850 9.31 -17.61 30.91
CA PHE A 850 10.58 -16.96 31.23
C PHE A 850 10.57 -15.46 30.91
N LEU A 851 10.16 -15.05 29.70
CA LEU A 851 10.11 -13.63 29.32
C LEU A 851 9.13 -12.84 30.19
N ASN A 852 7.96 -13.42 30.49
CA ASN A 852 7.00 -12.80 31.40
C ASN A 852 7.56 -12.67 32.82
N ALA A 853 8.27 -13.68 33.33
CA ALA A 853 8.92 -13.62 34.63
C ALA A 853 10.08 -12.60 34.68
N LEU A 854 10.86 -12.48 33.60
CA LEU A 854 11.94 -11.50 33.47
C LEU A 854 11.37 -10.07 33.41
N ILE A 855 10.38 -9.82 32.55
CA ILE A 855 9.71 -8.51 32.42
C ILE A 855 9.08 -8.10 33.74
N SER A 856 8.33 -9.00 34.39
CA SER A 856 7.68 -8.73 35.67
C SER A 856 8.69 -8.35 36.76
N ARG A 857 9.89 -8.92 36.71
CA ARG A 857 10.99 -8.63 37.64
C ARG A 857 11.73 -7.32 37.32
N LEU A 858 11.98 -7.05 36.04
CA LEU A 858 12.56 -5.78 35.59
C LEU A 858 11.62 -4.59 35.83
N SER A 859 10.30 -4.81 35.83
CA SER A 859 9.30 -3.77 36.14
C SER A 859 9.12 -3.49 37.64
N SER A 860 9.79 -4.25 38.51
CA SER A 860 9.65 -4.17 39.98
C SER A 860 10.86 -3.55 40.70
N ASP A 861 11.91 -3.20 39.94
CA ASP A 861 13.00 -2.28 40.32
C ASP A 861 12.79 -0.93 39.63
#